data_AF-A0A497H442-F1
#
_entry.id   AF-A0A497H442-F1
#
_cell.length_a   1.000
_cell.length_b   1.000
_cell.length_c   1.000
_cell.angle_alpha   90.00
_cell.angle_beta   90.00
_cell.angle_gamma   90.00
#
_symmetry.space_group_name_H-M   'P 1'
#
loop_
_entity.id
_entity.type
_entity.pdbx_description
1 polymer ?
#
loop_
_entity_poly.entity_id
_entity_poly.type
_entity_poly.pdbx_seq_one_letter_code
_entity_poly.pdbx_strand_id
1 'polypeptide(L)'
;LEDWNEYLSHHDKEASVYTMSGDPVSAAADLAERAWESSSEAVVVVDGSGVTDEVTEVLSKSATLNVQTSVKQVRGDSDQLIEFEGNIAYPVFVGSKWGVMHVAFTEVKGRNYEAAVISPKYREDATDWWPEGEDKDDIWQPIILPGPYGIVTDSKGDFLISATLYSCDRYKIPVDSSDSTLSVTVETDEPSYLWVYLVDPKGNVVAPGIPDWSGAPIKPIHEWNGNKTVGDEQDYSYEVIEPHTTFTAEVHHPLTGRWTAIVVPRWDMSGSVSYTVKGEIRTYNPDRVAYGLSAANGAVEASLKHVPLLYTAPDSVPEETLRALNNLGVRKVTFVDLAGNDRVFSELAANYEVNRLTTMKEVASSIRALKSTNVLDMTADENYITITSFATGDGYYAPASYLAAYHGSPVVRIGEMGEAAHWAAAFETYEEYMGDWYHGCRSTGHAAKAGKPIMDYIKNGELPPIGWDQDLLWHQRMAEGFQEYIRSVGLDGEGKEYVGIVAPRADISMIFMRGITGNESTAGQLIGFTPAHMAAYIDRSVLYPAVIFGNPYRNYTTSSLMNFADGAQVSLNNGDTVFAYNGRNTKYYFSSFGRDYRGHVIWDNLLFEFNRGAMAYYYSGHGTGGSGVSGHPIWAGIGQETWHGYNYWTGDLPRKLGAWYDPEPPKQYDIVHFKWCDQLWENLHSMYVHFSSCTTAWHFAPDVYMSHGVVGYYGNCGSGIQGWNDAWDQEILKRAYYKGESLGDAISLDLWKFDRDYTTLDPTSIYGGRSLVMQSEVVYYGDPALILYSPWHWTEPIPVESHL
;
A
#
# COMPACT_ATOMS: atom_id res chain seq x y z
N LEU A 1 -21.37 5.90 10.56
CA LEU A 1 -22.54 6.68 11.02
C LEU A 1 -23.51 5.83 11.82
N GLU A 2 -23.93 4.65 11.34
CA GLU A 2 -24.82 3.76 12.09
C GLU A 2 -24.28 3.44 13.49
N ASP A 3 -23.05 2.94 13.58
CA ASP A 3 -22.39 2.64 14.87
C ASP A 3 -22.25 3.87 15.79
N TRP A 4 -22.01 5.04 15.20
CA TRP A 4 -21.90 6.28 15.95
C TRP A 4 -23.24 6.70 16.56
N ASN A 5 -24.32 6.62 15.77
CA ASN A 5 -25.66 6.93 16.25
C ASN A 5 -26.13 5.92 17.31
N GLU A 6 -25.83 4.64 17.12
CA GLU A 6 -26.14 3.61 18.13
C GLU A 6 -25.41 3.90 19.44
N TYR A 7 -24.10 4.17 19.39
CA TYR A 7 -23.33 4.60 20.56
C TYR A 7 -23.94 5.83 21.25
N LEU A 8 -24.27 6.89 20.50
CA LEU A 8 -24.88 8.09 21.08
C LEU A 8 -26.25 7.80 21.73
N SER A 9 -27.03 6.86 21.16
CA SER A 9 -28.34 6.48 21.69
C SER A 9 -28.26 5.81 23.07
N HIS A 10 -27.17 5.10 23.37
CA HIS A 10 -26.92 4.56 24.71
C HIS A 10 -26.80 5.66 25.78
N HIS A 11 -26.55 6.89 25.34
CA HIS A 11 -26.34 8.07 26.19
C HIS A 11 -27.43 9.13 26.02
N ASP A 12 -28.57 8.79 25.40
CA ASP A 12 -29.67 9.72 25.11
C ASP A 12 -29.22 10.97 24.32
N LYS A 13 -28.26 10.81 23.39
CA LYS A 13 -27.74 11.88 22.53
C LYS A 13 -28.01 11.61 21.05
N GLU A 14 -28.00 12.68 20.25
CA GLU A 14 -28.12 12.62 18.80
C GLU A 14 -26.99 13.42 18.13
N ALA A 15 -26.55 12.98 16.95
CA ALA A 15 -25.56 13.70 16.17
C ALA A 15 -26.16 14.97 15.58
N SER A 16 -25.45 16.10 15.74
CA SER A 16 -25.83 17.37 15.11
C SER A 16 -25.12 17.53 13.76
N VAL A 17 -25.87 17.97 12.74
CA VAL A 17 -25.33 18.25 11.41
C VAL A 17 -25.12 19.75 11.24
N TYR A 18 -23.90 20.14 10.90
CA TYR A 18 -23.56 21.53 10.59
C TYR A 18 -23.16 21.68 9.13
N THR A 19 -23.68 22.71 8.46
CA THR A 19 -23.32 23.06 7.08
C THR A 19 -22.43 24.28 7.09
N MET A 20 -21.20 24.12 6.59
CA MET A 20 -20.20 25.19 6.52
C MET A 20 -20.29 25.95 5.19
N SER A 21 -19.79 27.19 5.17
CA SER A 21 -19.50 27.89 3.92
C SER A 21 -18.46 27.11 3.10
N GLY A 22 -18.52 27.22 1.77
CA GLY A 22 -17.48 26.69 0.88
C GLY A 22 -16.21 27.56 0.83
N ASP A 23 -16.27 28.78 1.36
CA ASP A 23 -15.13 29.69 1.48
C ASP A 23 -14.36 29.43 2.80
N PRO A 24 -13.09 29.01 2.79
CA PRO A 24 -12.35 28.62 3.99
C PRO A 24 -12.26 29.73 5.05
N VAL A 25 -12.05 30.98 4.62
CA VAL A 25 -11.94 32.15 5.50
C VAL A 25 -13.23 32.38 6.27
N SER A 26 -14.36 32.47 5.56
CA SER A 26 -15.69 32.65 6.15
C SER A 26 -16.08 31.46 7.00
N ALA A 27 -15.82 30.24 6.53
CA ALA A 27 -16.16 29.01 7.22
C ALA A 27 -15.44 28.89 8.57
N ALA A 28 -14.14 29.22 8.61
CA ALA A 28 -13.34 29.20 9.82
C ALA A 28 -13.78 30.28 10.83
N ALA A 29 -14.03 31.51 10.36
CA ALA A 29 -14.52 32.60 11.22
C ALA A 29 -15.89 32.28 11.84
N ASP A 30 -16.82 31.77 11.05
CA ASP A 30 -18.16 31.41 11.52
C ASP A 30 -18.13 30.22 12.48
N LEU A 31 -17.26 29.23 12.24
CA LEU A 31 -17.06 28.11 13.17
C LEU A 31 -16.47 28.60 14.50
N ALA A 32 -15.48 29.49 14.43
CA ALA A 32 -14.83 30.05 15.61
C ALA A 32 -15.79 30.85 16.50
N GLU A 33 -16.61 31.72 15.91
CA GLU A 33 -17.59 32.54 16.65
C GLU A 33 -18.75 31.70 17.24
N ARG A 34 -18.95 30.46 16.76
CA ARG A 34 -19.96 29.53 17.29
C ARG A 34 -19.40 28.63 18.39
N ALA A 35 -18.22 28.06 18.17
CA ALA A 35 -17.61 27.10 19.09
C ALA A 35 -17.05 27.76 20.36
N TRP A 36 -16.67 29.05 20.30
CA TRP A 36 -16.08 29.76 21.44
C TRP A 36 -16.88 31.02 21.79
N GLU A 37 -17.25 31.18 23.06
CA GLU A 37 -17.75 32.46 23.58
C GLU A 37 -16.64 33.53 23.64
N SER A 38 -15.41 33.08 23.93
CA SER A 38 -14.19 33.90 23.92
C SER A 38 -12.95 33.02 23.81
N SER A 39 -11.86 33.57 23.29
CA SER A 39 -10.53 32.94 23.31
C SER A 39 -9.44 34.02 23.36
N SER A 40 -8.49 33.88 24.29
CA SER A 40 -7.37 34.84 24.40
C SER A 40 -6.25 34.59 23.39
N GLU A 41 -6.26 33.42 22.75
CA GLU A 41 -5.30 32.99 21.74
C GLU A 41 -6.03 32.43 20.51
N ALA A 42 -5.43 32.55 19.32
CA ALA A 42 -5.89 31.86 18.12
C ALA A 42 -4.70 31.37 17.30
N VAL A 43 -4.92 30.35 16.47
CA VAL A 43 -3.98 29.96 15.42
C VAL A 43 -4.45 30.55 14.11
N VAL A 44 -3.52 31.13 13.36
CA VAL A 44 -3.78 31.72 12.06
C VAL A 44 -2.90 31.03 11.03
N VAL A 45 -3.47 30.75 9.85
CA VAL A 45 -2.81 30.19 8.67
C VAL A 45 -3.24 30.94 7.42
N VAL A 46 -2.59 30.70 6.29
CA VAL A 46 -2.95 31.31 5.00
C VAL A 46 -3.80 30.36 4.18
N ASP A 47 -4.87 30.87 3.56
CA ASP A 47 -5.65 30.14 2.57
C ASP A 47 -4.89 30.06 1.24
N GLY A 48 -4.49 28.84 0.87
CA GLY A 48 -3.82 28.52 -0.38
C GLY A 48 -4.75 28.06 -1.51
N SER A 49 -6.07 28.07 -1.31
CA SER A 49 -7.05 27.51 -2.26
C SER A 49 -6.98 28.10 -3.67
N GLY A 50 -6.52 29.36 -3.80
CA GLY A 50 -6.32 30.03 -5.08
C GLY A 50 -4.99 29.73 -5.78
N VAL A 51 -4.08 28.96 -5.17
CA VAL A 51 -2.74 28.68 -5.71
C VAL A 51 -2.74 27.37 -6.50
N THR A 52 -2.30 27.43 -7.75
CA THR A 52 -2.24 26.28 -8.66
C THR A 52 -0.81 25.87 -8.98
N ASP A 53 -0.65 24.60 -9.36
CA ASP A 53 0.58 24.10 -9.98
C ASP A 53 0.80 24.70 -11.36
N GLU A 54 2.06 24.70 -11.79
CA GLU A 54 2.43 25.00 -13.17
C GLU A 54 2.51 23.69 -13.96
N VAL A 55 1.79 23.62 -15.08
CA VAL A 55 1.88 22.51 -16.04
C VAL A 55 2.65 22.98 -17.26
N THR A 56 3.77 22.33 -17.54
CA THR A 56 4.61 22.61 -18.71
C THR A 56 4.57 21.45 -19.68
N GLU A 57 4.17 21.71 -20.93
CA GLU A 57 4.34 20.76 -22.02
C GLU A 57 5.84 20.66 -22.39
N VAL A 58 6.43 19.49 -22.18
CA VAL A 58 7.86 19.22 -22.43
C VAL A 58 8.10 18.34 -23.66
N LEU A 59 7.03 17.72 -24.17
CA LEU A 59 7.03 16.91 -25.39
C LEU A 59 5.67 17.07 -26.08
N SER A 60 5.67 17.35 -27.37
CA SER A 60 4.47 17.27 -28.21
C SER A 60 4.89 17.00 -29.64
N LYS A 61 4.61 15.79 -30.12
CA LYS A 61 5.04 15.33 -31.44
C LYS A 61 3.99 14.41 -32.05
N SER A 62 3.64 14.68 -33.30
CA SER A 62 2.94 13.72 -34.14
C SER A 62 3.96 12.84 -34.87
N ALA A 63 3.71 11.54 -34.88
CA ALA A 63 4.56 10.54 -35.51
C ALA A 63 3.70 9.42 -36.12
N THR A 64 4.34 8.56 -36.90
CA THR A 64 3.72 7.34 -37.43
C THR A 64 4.65 6.17 -37.11
N LEU A 65 4.20 5.28 -36.23
CA LEU A 65 4.90 4.04 -35.96
C LEU A 65 4.57 3.04 -37.07
N ASN A 66 5.58 2.71 -37.88
CA ASN A 66 5.49 1.59 -38.81
C ASN A 66 5.85 0.32 -38.06
N VAL A 67 4.86 -0.44 -37.61
CA VAL A 67 5.04 -1.61 -36.77
C VAL A 67 5.78 -2.69 -37.55
N GLN A 68 7.00 -2.97 -37.12
CA GLN A 68 7.83 -4.06 -37.63
C GLN A 68 8.03 -5.06 -36.51
N THR A 69 8.01 -6.35 -36.89
CA THR A 69 8.25 -7.45 -35.98
C THR A 69 9.52 -8.22 -36.36
N SER A 70 10.17 -8.83 -35.38
CA SER A 70 11.25 -9.80 -35.60
C SER A 70 11.06 -10.96 -34.63
N VAL A 71 10.86 -12.15 -35.18
CA VAL A 71 10.69 -13.37 -34.39
C VAL A 71 12.02 -14.10 -34.30
N LYS A 72 12.41 -14.49 -33.09
CA LYS A 72 13.51 -15.42 -32.82
C LYS A 72 12.94 -16.64 -32.12
N GLN A 73 13.38 -17.81 -32.52
CA GLN A 73 12.84 -19.07 -32.01
C GLN A 73 13.94 -20.09 -31.78
N VAL A 74 13.77 -20.90 -30.75
CA VAL A 74 14.65 -22.01 -30.42
C VAL A 74 13.84 -23.12 -29.75
N ARG A 75 14.25 -24.38 -29.92
CA ARG A 75 13.68 -25.49 -29.15
C ARG A 75 14.32 -25.55 -27.77
N GLY A 76 13.53 -25.89 -26.74
CA GLY A 76 13.99 -25.99 -25.35
C GLY A 76 15.10 -27.04 -25.12
N ASP A 77 15.34 -27.94 -26.08
CA ASP A 77 16.39 -28.95 -26.06
C ASP A 77 17.65 -28.55 -26.86
N SER A 78 17.67 -27.34 -27.44
CA SER A 78 18.75 -26.88 -28.30
C SER A 78 20.06 -26.64 -27.53
N ASP A 79 21.18 -26.80 -28.24
CA ASP A 79 22.53 -26.44 -27.79
C ASP A 79 22.75 -24.91 -27.74
N GLN A 80 21.80 -24.12 -28.25
CA GLN A 80 21.83 -22.65 -28.14
C GLN A 80 21.44 -22.15 -26.75
N LEU A 81 20.79 -22.99 -25.92
CA LEU A 81 20.49 -22.66 -24.53
C LEU A 81 21.74 -22.90 -23.69
N ILE A 82 22.11 -21.89 -22.91
CA ILE A 82 23.28 -21.88 -22.03
C ILE A 82 22.87 -22.00 -20.58
N GLU A 83 23.72 -22.60 -19.76
CA GLU A 83 23.56 -22.57 -18.31
C GLU A 83 24.12 -21.24 -17.77
N PHE A 84 23.33 -20.54 -16.96
CA PHE A 84 23.70 -19.28 -16.34
C PHE A 84 23.15 -19.24 -14.92
N GLU A 85 24.04 -19.37 -13.93
CA GLU A 85 23.69 -19.33 -12.50
C GLU A 85 22.61 -20.32 -12.08
N GLY A 86 22.70 -21.56 -12.59
CA GLY A 86 21.72 -22.61 -12.32
C GLY A 86 20.44 -22.53 -13.17
N ASN A 87 20.28 -21.48 -13.97
CA ASN A 87 19.19 -21.33 -14.91
C ASN A 87 19.57 -21.76 -16.33
N ILE A 88 18.59 -22.15 -17.13
CA ILE A 88 18.76 -22.38 -18.56
C ILE A 88 18.28 -21.14 -19.32
N ALA A 89 19.17 -20.49 -20.05
CA ALA A 89 18.87 -19.23 -20.73
C ALA A 89 19.08 -19.32 -22.25
N TYR A 90 18.14 -18.77 -23.02
CA TYR A 90 18.30 -18.46 -24.43
C TYR A 90 18.75 -16.99 -24.59
N PRO A 91 20.01 -16.73 -24.98
CA PRO A 91 20.51 -15.37 -25.10
C PRO A 91 19.98 -14.70 -26.38
N VAL A 92 19.37 -13.54 -26.21
CA VAL A 92 18.79 -12.73 -27.29
C VAL A 92 19.39 -11.33 -27.26
N PHE A 93 20.16 -10.96 -28.30
CA PHE A 93 20.63 -9.58 -28.44
C PHE A 93 19.56 -8.69 -29.08
N VAL A 94 19.18 -7.61 -28.40
CA VAL A 94 18.11 -6.70 -28.79
C VAL A 94 18.68 -5.29 -29.03
N GLY A 95 18.48 -4.76 -30.23
CA GLY A 95 18.88 -3.38 -30.60
C GLY A 95 17.84 -2.32 -30.22
N SER A 96 18.23 -1.05 -30.29
CA SER A 96 17.41 0.11 -29.87
C SER A 96 16.12 0.35 -30.67
N LYS A 97 16.01 -0.27 -31.84
CA LYS A 97 14.80 -0.22 -32.69
C LYS A 97 13.59 -0.89 -32.02
N TRP A 98 13.82 -1.88 -31.17
CA TRP A 98 12.77 -2.67 -30.53
C TRP A 98 12.39 -2.04 -29.19
N GLY A 99 11.09 -2.02 -28.88
CA GLY A 99 10.56 -1.42 -27.64
C GLY A 99 9.99 -2.41 -26.65
N VAL A 100 9.50 -3.55 -27.12
CA VAL A 100 9.00 -4.65 -26.28
C VAL A 100 9.39 -5.98 -26.91
N MET A 101 9.57 -6.98 -26.07
CA MET A 101 9.76 -8.38 -26.42
C MET A 101 8.61 -9.18 -25.82
N HIS A 102 7.77 -9.73 -26.69
CA HIS A 102 6.79 -10.73 -26.32
C HIS A 102 7.49 -12.09 -26.28
N VAL A 103 7.44 -12.76 -25.13
CA VAL A 103 8.05 -14.08 -24.93
C VAL A 103 6.93 -15.09 -24.79
N ALA A 104 7.02 -16.18 -25.54
CA ALA A 104 6.07 -17.28 -25.43
C ALA A 104 6.77 -18.64 -25.47
N PHE A 105 6.31 -19.55 -24.61
CA PHE A 105 6.68 -20.95 -24.56
C PHE A 105 5.48 -21.77 -25.04
N THR A 106 5.58 -22.32 -26.24
CA THR A 106 4.48 -23.05 -26.86
C THR A 106 4.85 -24.50 -27.13
N GLU A 107 3.85 -25.32 -27.45
CA GLU A 107 4.04 -26.77 -27.65
C GLU A 107 4.57 -27.47 -26.40
N VAL A 108 4.17 -27.03 -25.19
CA VAL A 108 4.73 -27.56 -23.93
C VAL A 108 4.32 -29.01 -23.61
N LYS A 109 3.26 -29.51 -24.25
CA LYS A 109 2.77 -30.90 -24.17
C LYS A 109 2.52 -31.37 -22.73
N GLY A 110 1.90 -30.54 -21.89
CA GLY A 110 1.56 -30.91 -20.51
C GLY A 110 2.73 -30.85 -19.54
N ARG A 111 3.87 -30.26 -19.91
CA ARG A 111 5.01 -30.11 -19.01
C ARG A 111 5.02 -28.73 -18.36
N ASN A 112 5.24 -28.72 -17.06
CA ASN A 112 5.39 -27.52 -16.27
C ASN A 112 6.78 -26.93 -16.48
N TYR A 113 6.82 -25.63 -16.77
CA TYR A 113 8.03 -24.83 -16.87
C TYR A 113 7.70 -23.44 -16.33
N GLU A 114 8.70 -22.77 -15.78
CA GLU A 114 8.67 -21.34 -15.52
C GLU A 114 9.37 -20.62 -16.67
N ALA A 115 8.82 -19.48 -17.08
CA ALA A 115 9.40 -18.57 -18.05
C ALA A 115 9.79 -17.29 -17.34
N ALA A 116 10.96 -16.76 -17.66
CA ALA A 116 11.41 -15.48 -17.12
C ALA A 116 12.29 -14.72 -18.10
N VAL A 117 12.50 -13.43 -17.84
CA VAL A 117 13.39 -12.59 -18.63
C VAL A 117 14.43 -11.91 -17.76
N ILE A 118 15.71 -12.22 -18.00
CA ILE A 118 16.84 -11.48 -17.45
C ILE A 118 17.21 -10.36 -18.41
N SER A 119 17.33 -9.14 -17.90
CA SER A 119 17.71 -7.97 -18.70
C SER A 119 19.20 -7.63 -18.64
N PRO A 120 19.68 -6.68 -19.47
CA PRO A 120 21.06 -6.19 -19.41
C PRO A 120 21.48 -5.61 -18.06
N LYS A 121 20.55 -5.37 -17.13
CA LYS A 121 20.84 -4.92 -15.76
C LYS A 121 21.24 -6.06 -14.82
N TYR A 122 21.32 -7.30 -15.31
CA TYR A 122 21.60 -8.50 -14.51
C TYR A 122 20.56 -8.66 -13.40
N ARG A 123 19.29 -8.63 -13.81
CA ARG A 123 18.14 -8.90 -12.96
C ARG A 123 17.04 -9.50 -13.80
N GLU A 124 16.20 -10.28 -13.15
CA GLU A 124 14.93 -10.71 -13.70
C GLU A 124 14.00 -9.49 -13.79
N ASP A 125 13.20 -9.35 -14.84
CA ASP A 125 12.29 -8.21 -15.00
C ASP A 125 10.84 -8.65 -15.34
N ALA A 126 10.61 -9.92 -15.69
CA ALA A 126 9.28 -10.50 -15.90
C ALA A 126 9.30 -12.02 -15.71
N THR A 127 8.19 -12.59 -15.22
CA THR A 127 7.95 -14.05 -15.14
C THR A 127 6.58 -14.45 -15.71
N ASP A 128 6.45 -15.73 -16.01
CA ASP A 128 5.20 -16.45 -16.30
C ASP A 128 5.40 -17.90 -15.81
N TRP A 129 4.61 -18.30 -14.82
CA TRP A 129 4.68 -19.60 -14.16
C TRP A 129 3.34 -20.36 -14.23
N TRP A 130 2.22 -19.71 -14.51
CA TRP A 130 0.86 -20.27 -14.58
C TRP A 130 0.18 -19.98 -15.94
N PRO A 131 -0.50 -20.96 -16.57
CA PRO A 131 -0.95 -22.22 -16.02
C PRO A 131 0.11 -23.34 -16.01
N GLU A 132 -0.11 -24.34 -15.17
CA GLU A 132 0.72 -25.55 -15.17
C GLU A 132 0.40 -26.43 -16.38
N GLY A 133 1.44 -26.78 -17.15
CA GLY A 133 1.34 -27.76 -18.24
C GLY A 133 0.76 -27.19 -19.54
N GLU A 134 0.41 -25.91 -19.56
CA GLU A 134 -0.14 -25.19 -20.70
C GLU A 134 0.88 -24.23 -21.32
N ASP A 135 0.57 -23.79 -22.54
CA ASP A 135 1.39 -22.79 -23.24
C ASP A 135 1.38 -21.46 -22.46
N LYS A 136 2.52 -20.76 -22.51
CA LYS A 136 2.79 -19.53 -21.77
C LYS A 136 3.05 -18.41 -22.75
N ASP A 137 2.32 -17.30 -22.69
CA ASP A 137 2.37 -16.25 -23.72
C ASP A 137 2.03 -14.84 -23.23
N ASP A 138 2.14 -14.57 -21.93
CA ASP A 138 1.70 -13.29 -21.34
C ASP A 138 2.86 -12.33 -20.99
N ILE A 139 4.12 -12.76 -21.17
CA ILE A 139 5.30 -11.90 -20.94
C ILE A 139 5.45 -10.88 -22.07
N TRP A 140 5.21 -9.61 -21.75
CA TRP A 140 5.47 -8.46 -22.62
C TRP A 140 6.53 -7.53 -22.02
N GLN A 141 7.80 -7.94 -22.13
CA GLN A 141 8.91 -7.25 -21.49
C GLN A 141 9.34 -5.99 -22.25
N PRO A 142 9.26 -4.78 -21.65
CA PRO A 142 9.80 -3.58 -22.26
C PRO A 142 11.33 -3.65 -22.42
N ILE A 143 11.82 -3.21 -23.58
CA ILE A 143 13.25 -3.11 -23.86
C ILE A 143 13.77 -1.82 -23.24
N ILE A 144 14.08 -1.87 -21.93
CA ILE A 144 14.63 -0.77 -21.15
C ILE A 144 15.99 -0.30 -21.68
N LEU A 145 16.86 -1.23 -22.10
CA LEU A 145 18.20 -0.97 -22.59
C LEU A 145 18.52 -1.89 -23.79
N PRO A 146 19.09 -1.38 -24.88
CA PRO A 146 19.64 -2.24 -25.93
C PRO A 146 20.77 -3.10 -25.36
N GLY A 147 20.78 -4.40 -25.66
CA GLY A 147 21.78 -5.31 -25.12
C GLY A 147 21.36 -6.78 -25.13
N PRO A 148 22.09 -7.62 -24.38
CA PRO A 148 21.75 -9.03 -24.21
C PRO A 148 20.60 -9.19 -23.19
N TYR A 149 19.55 -9.87 -23.62
CA TYR A 149 18.50 -10.40 -22.76
C TYR A 149 18.64 -11.92 -22.67
N GLY A 150 18.26 -12.50 -21.55
CA GLY A 150 18.16 -13.95 -21.37
C GLY A 150 16.71 -14.35 -21.19
N ILE A 151 16.18 -15.21 -22.07
CA ILE A 151 14.89 -15.85 -21.85
C ILE A 151 15.15 -17.14 -21.09
N VAL A 152 14.64 -17.22 -19.87
CA VAL A 152 15.02 -18.20 -18.85
C VAL A 152 13.93 -19.24 -18.67
N THR A 153 14.37 -20.45 -18.36
CA THR A 153 13.52 -21.56 -17.92
C THR A 153 14.27 -22.47 -16.95
N ASP A 154 13.52 -23.22 -16.16
CA ASP A 154 14.02 -24.10 -15.11
C ASP A 154 14.80 -25.32 -15.67
N SER A 155 14.48 -25.76 -16.88
CA SER A 155 14.97 -27.02 -17.42
C SER A 155 14.86 -27.13 -18.95
N LYS A 156 15.75 -27.92 -19.56
CA LYS A 156 15.65 -28.25 -21.00
C LYS A 156 14.46 -29.16 -21.31
N GLY A 157 13.87 -29.03 -22.50
CA GLY A 157 12.70 -29.82 -22.88
C GLY A 157 12.22 -29.67 -24.31
N ASP A 158 11.22 -30.48 -24.69
CA ASP A 158 10.60 -30.47 -26.02
C ASP A 158 9.43 -29.48 -26.06
N PHE A 159 9.77 -28.20 -26.15
CA PHE A 159 8.88 -27.04 -26.32
C PHE A 159 9.55 -26.01 -27.23
N LEU A 160 8.78 -25.05 -27.71
CA LEU A 160 9.26 -23.94 -28.54
C LEU A 160 9.34 -22.67 -27.69
N ILE A 161 10.52 -22.07 -27.61
CA ILE A 161 10.72 -20.73 -27.07
C ILE A 161 10.66 -19.75 -28.24
N SER A 162 9.81 -18.73 -28.13
CA SER A 162 9.71 -17.66 -29.11
C SER A 162 9.87 -16.29 -28.46
N ALA A 163 10.55 -15.39 -29.17
CA ALA A 163 10.76 -14.01 -28.79
C ALA A 163 10.36 -13.12 -29.97
N THR A 164 9.21 -12.47 -29.87
CA THR A 164 8.70 -11.54 -30.87
C THR A 164 9.03 -10.11 -30.45
N LEU A 165 9.92 -9.47 -31.20
CA LEU A 165 10.34 -8.09 -30.96
C LEU A 165 9.45 -7.14 -31.76
N TYR A 166 8.88 -6.13 -31.11
CA TYR A 166 8.09 -5.07 -31.75
C TYR A 166 8.84 -3.75 -31.81
N SER A 167 8.80 -3.08 -32.96
CA SER A 167 9.41 -1.76 -33.14
C SER A 167 8.75 -0.69 -32.27
N CYS A 168 9.50 0.35 -31.92
CA CYS A 168 9.01 1.46 -31.10
C CYS A 168 9.57 2.81 -31.53
N ASP A 169 9.00 3.87 -30.97
CA ASP A 169 9.61 5.20 -30.92
C ASP A 169 9.99 5.54 -29.47
N ARG A 170 11.12 6.24 -29.30
CA ARG A 170 11.66 6.61 -27.99
C ARG A 170 11.80 8.11 -27.88
N TYR A 171 11.23 8.68 -26.83
CA TYR A 171 11.26 10.10 -26.53
C TYR A 171 12.02 10.34 -25.24
N LYS A 172 12.97 11.28 -25.27
CA LYS A 172 13.77 11.64 -24.09
C LYS A 172 13.18 12.91 -23.48
N ILE A 173 12.86 12.84 -22.20
CA ILE A 173 12.23 13.93 -21.46
C ILE A 173 13.17 14.33 -20.32
N PRO A 174 13.67 15.59 -20.27
CA PRO A 174 14.41 16.08 -19.12
C PRO A 174 13.44 16.38 -17.97
N VAL A 175 13.80 15.92 -16.77
CA VAL A 175 13.12 16.24 -15.52
C VAL A 175 14.14 16.93 -14.62
N ASP A 176 13.86 18.17 -14.25
CA ASP A 176 14.80 19.00 -13.49
C ASP A 176 14.51 19.03 -11.99
N SER A 177 13.32 18.57 -11.56
CA SER A 177 12.88 18.52 -10.16
C SER A 177 12.05 17.28 -9.86
N SER A 178 12.29 16.67 -8.70
CA SER A 178 11.45 15.61 -8.13
C SER A 178 10.21 16.14 -7.41
N ASP A 179 10.07 17.46 -7.24
CA ASP A 179 8.81 18.08 -6.83
C ASP A 179 7.92 18.34 -8.05
N SER A 180 7.58 17.24 -8.73
CA SER A 180 6.73 17.27 -9.91
C SER A 180 6.03 15.94 -10.14
N THR A 181 5.11 15.95 -11.09
CA THR A 181 4.55 14.76 -11.73
C THR A 181 4.92 14.77 -13.22
N LEU A 182 5.41 13.65 -13.73
CA LEU A 182 5.63 13.42 -15.16
C LEU A 182 4.47 12.59 -15.72
N SER A 183 3.74 13.12 -16.69
CA SER A 183 2.67 12.40 -17.38
C SER A 183 2.97 12.37 -18.88
N VAL A 184 2.82 11.20 -19.51
CA VAL A 184 2.98 11.05 -20.96
C VAL A 184 1.78 10.34 -21.53
N THR A 185 1.11 11.01 -22.47
CA THR A 185 -0.09 10.55 -23.14
C THR A 185 0.20 10.28 -24.61
N VAL A 186 -0.26 9.14 -25.11
CA VAL A 186 -0.34 8.84 -26.54
C VAL A 186 -1.79 8.90 -26.99
N GLU A 187 -2.05 9.58 -28.10
CA GLU A 187 -3.36 9.74 -28.71
C GLU A 187 -3.34 9.27 -30.17
N THR A 188 -4.35 8.52 -30.59
CA THR A 188 -4.57 8.06 -31.97
C THR A 188 -5.97 8.44 -32.46
N ASP A 189 -6.13 8.61 -33.77
CA ASP A 189 -7.44 8.92 -34.38
C ASP A 189 -8.40 7.71 -34.36
N GLU A 190 -7.84 6.50 -34.43
CA GLU A 190 -8.56 5.23 -34.43
C GLU A 190 -8.04 4.35 -33.28
N PRO A 191 -8.87 3.44 -32.71
CA PRO A 191 -8.44 2.54 -31.65
C PRO A 191 -7.19 1.72 -32.04
N SER A 192 -6.21 1.65 -31.13
CA SER A 192 -4.95 0.93 -31.31
C SER A 192 -4.49 0.26 -30.01
N TYR A 193 -3.40 -0.49 -30.08
CA TYR A 193 -2.75 -1.10 -28.91
C TYR A 193 -1.48 -0.36 -28.46
N LEU A 194 -1.35 0.93 -28.79
CA LEU A 194 -0.17 1.73 -28.45
C LEU A 194 -0.17 2.15 -26.98
N TRP A 195 0.86 1.74 -26.24
CA TRP A 195 1.12 2.16 -24.87
C TRP A 195 2.39 2.99 -24.77
N VAL A 196 2.59 3.59 -23.59
CA VAL A 196 3.82 4.30 -23.24
C VAL A 196 4.41 3.72 -21.97
N TYR A 197 5.65 3.23 -22.03
CA TYR A 197 6.43 2.94 -20.82
C TYR A 197 7.28 4.14 -20.43
N LEU A 198 7.31 4.48 -19.14
CA LEU A 198 8.21 5.47 -18.55
C LEU A 198 9.38 4.76 -17.87
N VAL A 199 10.56 4.96 -18.45
CA VAL A 199 11.82 4.42 -17.94
C VAL A 199 12.65 5.54 -17.32
N ASP A 200 12.99 5.36 -16.04
CA ASP A 200 13.74 6.33 -15.25
C ASP A 200 15.20 6.49 -15.74
N PRO A 201 15.93 7.50 -15.25
CA PRO A 201 17.35 7.69 -15.61
C PRO A 201 18.29 6.55 -15.19
N LYS A 202 17.84 5.63 -14.33
CA LYS A 202 18.56 4.43 -13.88
C LYS A 202 18.17 3.17 -14.66
N GLY A 203 17.25 3.27 -15.62
CA GLY A 203 16.77 2.15 -16.42
C GLY A 203 15.79 1.24 -15.68
N ASN A 204 14.94 1.78 -14.80
CA ASN A 204 13.80 1.07 -14.22
C ASN A 204 12.52 1.49 -14.94
N VAL A 205 11.60 0.56 -15.17
CA VAL A 205 10.22 0.90 -15.55
C VAL A 205 9.52 1.35 -14.28
N VAL A 206 8.84 2.50 -14.34
CA VAL A 206 8.11 3.08 -13.19
C VAL A 206 6.64 3.33 -13.54
N ALA A 207 6.30 3.32 -14.83
CA ALA A 207 4.91 3.36 -15.29
C ALA A 207 4.80 2.76 -16.71
N PRO A 208 3.63 2.25 -17.11
CA PRO A 208 2.43 2.09 -16.28
C PRO A 208 2.63 0.94 -15.27
N GLY A 209 1.92 0.98 -14.14
CA GLY A 209 1.69 -0.20 -13.33
C GLY A 209 0.84 -1.23 -14.07
N ILE A 210 0.77 -2.46 -13.55
CA ILE A 210 -0.07 -3.54 -14.07
C ILE A 210 -1.37 -3.59 -13.25
N PRO A 211 -2.54 -3.74 -13.88
CA PRO A 211 -3.79 -3.80 -13.12
C PRO A 211 -3.85 -5.02 -12.19
N ASP A 212 -4.58 -4.90 -11.09
CA ASP A 212 -4.79 -6.00 -10.14
C ASP A 212 -5.53 -7.19 -10.76
N TRP A 213 -6.39 -6.97 -11.76
CA TRP A 213 -7.19 -7.99 -12.43
C TRP A 213 -7.00 -7.96 -13.94
N SER A 214 -6.99 -9.13 -14.57
CA SER A 214 -6.64 -9.32 -15.97
C SER A 214 -7.63 -8.70 -16.95
N GLY A 215 -8.84 -8.37 -16.48
CA GLY A 215 -9.94 -7.90 -17.31
C GLY A 215 -10.86 -9.03 -17.80
N ALA A 216 -10.50 -10.29 -17.54
CA ALA A 216 -11.37 -11.42 -17.82
C ALA A 216 -12.70 -11.35 -17.03
N PRO A 217 -13.81 -11.93 -17.53
CA PRO A 217 -15.08 -11.91 -16.80
C PRO A 217 -14.98 -12.62 -15.44
N ILE A 218 -15.32 -11.92 -14.35
CA ILE A 218 -15.44 -12.51 -13.01
C ILE A 218 -16.71 -13.37 -12.95
N LYS A 219 -16.53 -14.69 -12.74
CA LYS A 219 -17.62 -15.66 -12.66
C LYS A 219 -18.51 -15.47 -11.44
N PRO A 220 -19.75 -16.03 -11.43
CA PRO A 220 -20.62 -16.04 -10.26
C PRO A 220 -19.97 -16.62 -8.99
N ILE A 221 -20.58 -16.34 -7.84
CA ILE A 221 -20.15 -16.94 -6.57
C ILE A 221 -20.19 -18.48 -6.64
N HIS A 222 -19.20 -19.13 -6.03
CA HIS A 222 -18.98 -20.59 -6.06
C HIS A 222 -18.52 -21.16 -7.41
N GLU A 223 -18.15 -20.29 -8.36
CA GLU A 223 -17.51 -20.67 -9.62
C GLU A 223 -16.09 -20.12 -9.69
N TRP A 224 -15.12 -20.99 -9.97
CA TRP A 224 -13.70 -20.62 -10.06
C TRP A 224 -13.33 -19.91 -11.35
N ASN A 225 -12.66 -18.77 -11.24
CA ASN A 225 -11.96 -18.13 -12.36
C ASN A 225 -10.71 -18.95 -12.73
N GLY A 226 -10.50 -19.23 -14.02
CA GLY A 226 -9.40 -20.09 -14.49
C GLY A 226 -9.39 -21.48 -13.83
N ASN A 227 -10.40 -22.30 -14.11
CA ASN A 227 -10.62 -23.60 -13.47
C ASN A 227 -10.24 -24.77 -14.40
N LYS A 228 -9.21 -25.51 -14.00
CA LYS A 228 -8.74 -26.73 -14.67
C LYS A 228 -9.82 -27.78 -14.94
N THR A 229 -10.83 -27.89 -14.08
CA THR A 229 -11.91 -28.89 -14.23
C THR A 229 -12.76 -28.64 -15.48
N VAL A 230 -12.91 -27.37 -15.86
CA VAL A 230 -13.67 -26.96 -17.06
C VAL A 230 -12.74 -26.52 -18.19
N GLY A 231 -11.44 -26.41 -17.93
CA GLY A 231 -10.39 -26.18 -18.93
C GLY A 231 -10.34 -24.75 -19.44
N ASP A 232 -10.60 -23.76 -18.58
CA ASP A 232 -10.60 -22.34 -18.93
C ASP A 232 -9.49 -21.53 -18.23
N GLU A 233 -8.41 -22.18 -17.80
CA GLU A 233 -7.25 -21.52 -17.18
C GLU A 233 -6.65 -20.44 -18.09
N GLN A 234 -6.50 -20.74 -19.38
CA GLN A 234 -5.94 -19.81 -20.36
C GLN A 234 -6.73 -18.50 -20.48
N ASP A 235 -8.06 -18.53 -20.29
CA ASP A 235 -8.89 -17.31 -20.40
C ASP A 235 -8.57 -16.28 -19.32
N TYR A 236 -7.81 -16.67 -18.29
CA TYR A 236 -7.46 -15.87 -17.12
C TYR A 236 -5.95 -15.69 -16.92
N SER A 237 -5.11 -16.23 -17.82
CA SER A 237 -3.65 -16.23 -17.69
C SER A 237 -2.95 -15.08 -18.41
N TYR A 238 -3.70 -14.09 -18.89
CA TYR A 238 -3.14 -12.94 -19.59
C TYR A 238 -4.01 -11.70 -19.40
N GLU A 239 -3.39 -10.53 -19.55
CA GLU A 239 -4.08 -9.24 -19.53
C GLU A 239 -4.95 -9.06 -20.79
N VAL A 240 -6.26 -8.86 -20.60
CA VAL A 240 -7.21 -8.52 -21.65
C VAL A 240 -7.06 -7.04 -21.99
N ILE A 241 -6.44 -6.77 -23.13
CA ILE A 241 -6.18 -5.40 -23.60
C ILE A 241 -7.15 -5.06 -24.71
N GLU A 242 -8.00 -4.06 -24.47
CA GLU A 242 -8.88 -3.49 -25.48
C GLU A 242 -8.17 -2.36 -26.26
N PRO A 243 -8.41 -2.24 -27.58
CA PRO A 243 -7.85 -1.15 -28.36
C PRO A 243 -8.46 0.18 -27.91
N HIS A 244 -7.62 1.21 -27.83
CA HIS A 244 -7.98 2.51 -27.28
C HIS A 244 -7.41 3.64 -28.14
N THR A 245 -8.00 4.82 -28.03
CA THR A 245 -7.53 6.04 -28.70
C THR A 245 -6.59 6.87 -27.83
N THR A 246 -6.52 6.56 -26.54
CA THR A 246 -5.73 7.33 -25.57
C THR A 246 -5.16 6.41 -24.51
N PHE A 247 -3.88 6.57 -24.19
CA PHE A 247 -3.22 5.90 -23.08
C PHE A 247 -2.27 6.87 -22.38
N THR A 248 -2.29 6.91 -21.05
CA THR A 248 -1.44 7.78 -20.23
C THR A 248 -0.67 6.95 -19.22
N ALA A 249 0.64 7.21 -19.12
CA ALA A 249 1.47 6.75 -18.02
C ALA A 249 1.92 7.96 -17.19
N GLU A 250 1.90 7.83 -15.87
CA GLU A 250 2.18 8.91 -14.93
C GLU A 250 3.12 8.45 -13.81
N VAL A 251 4.03 9.33 -13.38
CA VAL A 251 4.92 9.12 -12.25
C VAL A 251 4.95 10.35 -11.37
N HIS A 252 4.62 10.19 -10.10
CA HIS A 252 4.82 11.21 -9.07
C HIS A 252 6.25 11.14 -8.52
N HIS A 253 6.78 12.29 -8.13
CA HIS A 253 8.13 12.41 -7.58
C HIS A 253 9.23 11.77 -8.46
N PRO A 254 9.26 12.03 -9.78
CA PRO A 254 10.23 11.40 -10.68
C PRO A 254 11.67 11.80 -10.31
N LEU A 255 12.62 10.87 -10.44
CA LEU A 255 14.04 11.22 -10.36
C LEU A 255 14.40 12.34 -11.34
N THR A 256 15.28 13.23 -10.89
CA THR A 256 15.91 14.20 -11.78
C THR A 256 16.78 13.48 -12.81
N GLY A 257 16.82 14.02 -14.03
CA GLY A 257 17.60 13.48 -15.14
C GLY A 257 16.76 13.20 -16.38
N ARG A 258 17.29 12.34 -17.25
CA ARG A 258 16.70 12.08 -18.57
C ARG A 258 15.86 10.80 -18.56
N TRP A 259 14.56 10.98 -18.54
CA TRP A 259 13.57 9.93 -18.69
C TRP A 259 13.43 9.47 -20.14
N THR A 260 12.91 8.27 -20.31
CA THR A 260 12.58 7.70 -21.63
C THR A 260 11.13 7.26 -21.67
N ALA A 261 10.33 7.91 -22.51
CA ALA A 261 9.03 7.39 -22.92
C ALA A 261 9.22 6.46 -24.13
N ILE A 262 8.73 5.22 -24.04
CA ILE A 262 8.78 4.23 -25.11
C ILE A 262 7.35 4.03 -25.63
N VAL A 263 7.04 4.53 -26.82
CA VAL A 263 5.76 4.32 -27.48
C VAL A 263 5.83 3.04 -28.30
N VAL A 264 5.02 2.05 -27.96
CA VAL A 264 5.13 0.69 -28.50
C VAL A 264 3.78 -0.05 -28.45
N PRO A 265 3.53 -1.03 -29.33
CA PRO A 265 2.37 -1.89 -29.21
C PRO A 265 2.49 -2.79 -27.98
N ARG A 266 1.44 -2.89 -27.18
CA ARG A 266 1.33 -3.83 -26.05
C ARG A 266 0.61 -5.14 -26.39
N TRP A 267 0.06 -5.20 -27.60
CA TRP A 267 -0.57 -6.40 -28.14
C TRP A 267 -0.16 -6.59 -29.61
N ASP A 268 -0.46 -7.76 -30.15
CA ASP A 268 -0.20 -8.10 -31.55
C ASP A 268 -0.81 -7.05 -32.49
N MET A 269 0.06 -6.34 -33.20
CA MET A 269 -0.32 -5.27 -34.10
C MET A 269 0.59 -5.28 -35.34
N SER A 270 0.05 -4.85 -36.48
CA SER A 270 0.79 -4.72 -37.73
C SER A 270 0.36 -3.47 -38.49
N GLY A 271 1.15 -3.08 -39.51
CA GLY A 271 0.87 -1.90 -40.31
C GLY A 271 1.43 -0.62 -39.71
N SER A 272 0.74 0.49 -39.93
CA SER A 272 1.19 1.82 -39.52
C SER A 272 0.13 2.48 -38.67
N VAL A 273 0.53 3.04 -37.52
CA VAL A 273 -0.36 3.79 -36.63
C VAL A 273 0.18 5.20 -36.49
N SER A 274 -0.64 6.18 -36.87
CA SER A 274 -0.36 7.60 -36.63
C SER A 274 -0.83 7.97 -35.23
N TYR A 275 0.02 8.68 -34.50
CA TYR A 275 -0.27 9.07 -33.13
C TYR A 275 0.35 10.43 -32.81
N THR A 276 -0.16 11.07 -31.75
CA THR A 276 0.47 12.21 -31.10
C THR A 276 0.90 11.79 -29.70
N VAL A 277 2.18 12.02 -29.38
CA VAL A 277 2.68 11.86 -28.01
C VAL A 277 2.81 13.24 -27.37
N LYS A 278 2.24 13.39 -26.18
CA LYS A 278 2.33 14.57 -25.33
C LYS A 278 2.98 14.18 -24.01
N GLY A 279 3.93 14.97 -23.54
CA GLY A 279 4.54 14.81 -22.23
C GLY A 279 4.44 16.12 -21.48
N GLU A 280 3.95 16.05 -20.24
CA GLU A 280 3.72 17.18 -19.37
C GLU A 280 4.46 16.98 -18.06
N ILE A 281 5.02 18.06 -17.52
CA ILE A 281 5.54 18.11 -16.17
C ILE A 281 4.67 19.08 -15.39
N ARG A 282 3.97 18.58 -14.37
CA ARG A 282 3.26 19.38 -13.39
C ARG A 282 4.18 19.63 -12.20
N THR A 283 4.71 20.84 -12.09
CA THR A 283 5.58 21.24 -10.98
C THR A 283 4.71 21.60 -9.77
N TYR A 284 5.03 21.03 -8.61
CA TYR A 284 4.32 21.36 -7.38
C TYR A 284 4.66 22.78 -6.96
N ASN A 285 3.66 23.65 -6.91
CA ASN A 285 3.87 25.03 -6.50
C ASN A 285 4.36 25.08 -5.04
N PRO A 286 5.53 25.70 -4.75
CA PRO A 286 6.06 25.77 -3.39
C PRO A 286 5.11 26.44 -2.40
N ASP A 287 4.40 27.49 -2.82
CA ASP A 287 3.44 28.20 -1.98
C ASP A 287 2.22 27.32 -1.70
N ARG A 288 1.71 26.58 -2.69
CA ARG A 288 0.60 25.63 -2.49
C ARG A 288 0.98 24.58 -1.44
N VAL A 289 2.17 24.01 -1.55
CA VAL A 289 2.69 23.01 -0.60
C VAL A 289 2.86 23.62 0.79
N ALA A 290 3.48 24.80 0.88
CA ALA A 290 3.72 25.49 2.14
C ALA A 290 2.41 25.93 2.83
N TYR A 291 1.42 26.42 2.08
CA TYR A 291 0.10 26.76 2.61
C TYR A 291 -0.65 25.53 3.11
N GLY A 292 -0.66 24.43 2.36
CA GLY A 292 -1.30 23.19 2.81
C GLY A 292 -0.65 22.60 4.06
N LEU A 293 0.69 22.59 4.13
CA LEU A 293 1.42 22.16 5.34
C LEU A 293 1.19 23.10 6.51
N SER A 294 1.13 24.41 6.27
CA SER A 294 0.81 25.40 7.31
C SER A 294 -0.60 25.22 7.85
N ALA A 295 -1.59 24.99 6.96
CA ALA A 295 -2.97 24.70 7.33
C ALA A 295 -3.09 23.40 8.15
N ALA A 296 -2.45 22.33 7.69
CA ALA A 296 -2.47 21.03 8.36
C ALA A 296 -1.87 21.11 9.77
N ASN A 297 -0.66 21.67 9.90
CA ASN A 297 -0.01 21.79 11.21
C ASN A 297 -0.64 22.88 12.09
N GLY A 298 -1.20 23.93 11.50
CA GLY A 298 -1.99 24.93 12.21
C GLY A 298 -3.25 24.32 12.84
N ALA A 299 -3.90 23.36 12.16
CA ALA A 299 -5.01 22.60 12.74
C ALA A 299 -4.56 21.75 13.95
N VAL A 300 -3.39 21.13 13.89
CA VAL A 300 -2.82 20.39 15.03
C VAL A 300 -2.52 21.33 16.20
N GLU A 301 -1.83 22.44 15.95
CA GLU A 301 -1.57 23.49 16.96
C GLU A 301 -2.86 24.00 17.61
N ALA A 302 -3.89 24.29 16.81
CA ALA A 302 -5.18 24.78 17.28
C ALA A 302 -5.89 23.73 18.16
N SER A 303 -5.86 22.47 17.73
CA SER A 303 -6.42 21.34 18.46
C SER A 303 -5.76 21.16 19.83
N LEU A 304 -4.41 21.08 19.86
CA LEU A 304 -3.65 20.88 21.10
C LEU A 304 -3.81 22.03 22.10
N LYS A 305 -4.02 23.25 21.61
CA LYS A 305 -4.28 24.45 22.45
C LYS A 305 -5.74 24.62 22.81
N HIS A 306 -6.65 23.91 22.15
CA HIS A 306 -8.09 24.10 22.25
C HIS A 306 -8.54 25.54 21.92
N VAL A 307 -7.99 26.11 20.83
CA VAL A 307 -8.25 27.49 20.38
C VAL A 307 -8.76 27.53 18.94
N PRO A 308 -9.37 28.63 18.48
CA PRO A 308 -9.79 28.79 17.09
C PRO A 308 -8.64 28.70 16.08
N LEU A 309 -8.90 28.02 14.96
CA LEU A 309 -8.11 28.11 13.73
C LEU A 309 -8.78 29.09 12.76
N LEU A 310 -8.04 30.08 12.28
CA LEU A 310 -8.52 31.09 11.34
C LEU A 310 -7.61 31.19 10.12
N TYR A 311 -8.17 31.61 8.98
CA TYR A 311 -7.45 31.74 7.72
C TYR A 311 -7.26 33.20 7.31
N THR A 312 -6.17 33.53 6.63
CA THR A 312 -5.97 34.82 5.97
C THR A 312 -5.87 34.63 4.46
N ALA A 313 -5.96 35.73 3.70
CA ALA A 313 -5.50 35.71 2.31
C ALA A 313 -3.96 35.72 2.27
N PRO A 314 -3.32 35.36 1.14
CA PRO A 314 -1.87 35.42 0.99
C PRO A 314 -1.23 36.80 1.25
N ASP A 315 -1.96 37.89 0.99
CA ASP A 315 -1.42 39.25 1.03
C ASP A 315 -2.10 40.19 2.03
N SER A 316 -3.08 39.70 2.81
CA SER A 316 -3.87 40.53 3.73
C SER A 316 -4.63 39.70 4.76
N VAL A 317 -5.01 40.33 5.88
CA VAL A 317 -5.94 39.74 6.86
C VAL A 317 -7.38 40.13 6.51
N PRO A 318 -8.26 39.19 6.10
CA PRO A 318 -9.64 39.48 5.72
C PRO A 318 -10.50 40.03 6.87
N GLU A 319 -11.60 40.71 6.54
CA GLU A 319 -12.50 41.32 7.52
C GLU A 319 -13.15 40.28 8.43
N GLU A 320 -13.52 39.12 7.89
CA GLU A 320 -14.09 37.98 8.60
C GLU A 320 -13.14 37.47 9.69
N THR A 321 -11.85 37.36 9.37
CA THR A 321 -10.81 36.93 10.31
C THR A 321 -10.57 37.97 11.39
N LEU A 322 -10.48 39.26 11.01
CA LEU A 322 -10.37 40.35 11.99
C LEU A 322 -11.59 40.42 12.90
N ARG A 323 -12.79 40.20 12.35
CA ARG A 323 -14.04 40.18 13.10
C ARG A 323 -14.01 39.07 14.16
N ALA A 324 -13.67 37.85 13.76
CA ALA A 324 -13.60 36.71 14.68
C ALA A 324 -12.55 36.94 15.79
N LEU A 325 -11.33 37.37 15.42
CA LEU A 325 -10.27 37.68 16.40
C LEU A 325 -10.73 38.72 17.44
N ASN A 326 -11.40 39.78 16.99
CA ASN A 326 -11.90 40.84 17.87
C ASN A 326 -13.07 40.38 18.74
N ASN A 327 -14.06 39.68 18.17
CA ASN A 327 -15.23 39.20 18.87
C ASN A 327 -14.87 38.20 19.98
N LEU A 328 -13.88 37.34 19.73
CA LEU A 328 -13.40 36.37 20.70
C LEU A 328 -12.44 36.98 21.74
N GLY A 329 -11.96 38.20 21.53
CA GLY A 329 -11.05 38.88 22.45
C GLY A 329 -9.61 38.39 22.39
N VAL A 330 -9.17 37.91 21.22
CA VAL A 330 -7.82 37.35 21.01
C VAL A 330 -6.74 38.41 21.23
N ARG A 331 -5.68 38.02 21.94
CA ARG A 331 -4.49 38.86 22.21
C ARG A 331 -3.21 38.24 21.68
N LYS A 332 -3.15 36.91 21.63
CA LYS A 332 -2.01 36.14 21.14
C LYS A 332 -2.38 35.41 19.87
N VAL A 333 -1.49 35.40 18.90
CA VAL A 333 -1.67 34.67 17.65
C VAL A 333 -0.47 33.76 17.43
N THR A 334 -0.72 32.49 17.19
CA THR A 334 0.29 31.61 16.59
C THR A 334 0.07 31.61 15.08
N PHE A 335 1.03 32.15 14.33
CA PHE A 335 0.95 32.22 12.87
C PHE A 335 1.86 31.13 12.28
N VAL A 336 1.26 30.08 11.72
CA VAL A 336 2.02 29.03 11.01
C VAL A 336 2.16 29.46 9.56
N ASP A 337 3.39 29.72 9.13
CA ASP A 337 3.69 30.43 7.89
C ASP A 337 4.97 29.91 7.23
N LEU A 338 4.87 28.74 6.62
CA LEU A 338 5.98 28.11 5.91
C LEU A 338 6.30 28.79 4.56
N ALA A 339 5.43 29.68 4.08
CA ALA A 339 5.58 30.39 2.79
C ALA A 339 6.21 31.79 2.95
N GLY A 340 6.36 32.32 4.17
CA GLY A 340 7.04 33.59 4.40
C GLY A 340 6.19 34.83 4.07
N ASN A 341 4.95 34.88 4.53
CA ASN A 341 3.99 35.97 4.26
C ASN A 341 4.21 37.19 5.19
N ASP A 342 5.30 37.94 4.96
CA ASP A 342 5.72 39.07 5.80
C ASP A 342 4.68 40.19 5.94
N ARG A 343 3.86 40.41 4.90
CA ARG A 343 2.80 41.41 4.94
C ARG A 343 1.69 41.02 5.92
N VAL A 344 1.20 39.79 5.83
CA VAL A 344 0.20 39.25 6.76
C VAL A 344 0.74 39.27 8.19
N PHE A 345 1.99 38.83 8.39
CA PHE A 345 2.65 38.91 9.69
C PHE A 345 2.68 40.33 10.25
N SER A 346 3.02 41.33 9.42
CA SER A 346 3.08 42.74 9.84
C SER A 346 1.70 43.29 10.23
N GLU A 347 0.65 42.93 9.50
CA GLU A 347 -0.74 43.31 9.81
C GLU A 347 -1.23 42.69 11.12
N LEU A 348 -0.90 41.41 11.38
CA LEU A 348 -1.21 40.73 12.65
C LEU A 348 -0.40 41.32 13.81
N ALA A 349 0.92 41.48 13.65
CA ALA A 349 1.83 41.96 14.71
C ALA A 349 1.58 43.43 15.11
N ALA A 350 0.90 44.20 14.27
CA ALA A 350 0.45 45.55 14.61
C ALA A 350 -0.64 45.56 15.71
N ASN A 351 -1.39 44.47 15.86
CA ASN A 351 -2.57 44.41 16.73
C ASN A 351 -2.52 43.28 17.79
N TYR A 352 -1.69 42.25 17.58
CA TYR A 352 -1.61 41.06 18.43
C TYR A 352 -0.16 40.70 18.79
N GLU A 353 0.03 39.95 19.88
CA GLU A 353 1.30 39.30 20.19
C GLU A 353 1.45 38.06 19.31
N VAL A 354 2.30 38.11 18.28
CA VAL A 354 2.42 37.04 17.28
C VAL A 354 3.64 36.17 17.52
N ASN A 355 3.41 34.86 17.70
CA ASN A 355 4.43 33.82 17.57
C ASN A 355 4.38 33.24 16.14
N ARG A 356 5.38 33.53 15.31
CA ARG A 356 5.41 33.07 13.91
C ARG A 356 6.31 31.84 13.78
N LEU A 357 5.76 30.74 13.25
CA LEU A 357 6.49 29.51 12.94
C LEU A 357 6.73 29.47 11.43
N THR A 358 7.99 29.44 11.02
CA THR A 358 8.41 29.61 9.60
C THR A 358 9.10 28.40 9.00
N THR A 359 9.47 27.42 9.83
CA THR A 359 10.12 26.18 9.37
C THR A 359 9.43 24.95 9.96
N MET A 360 9.53 23.81 9.25
CA MET A 360 9.02 22.55 9.78
C MET A 360 9.68 22.12 11.10
N LYS A 361 10.93 22.53 11.34
CA LYS A 361 11.60 22.28 12.62
C LYS A 361 10.97 23.07 13.77
N GLU A 362 10.60 24.33 13.54
CA GLU A 362 9.90 25.16 14.52
C GLU A 362 8.50 24.61 14.80
N VAL A 363 7.77 24.22 13.75
CA VAL A 363 6.46 23.56 13.85
C VAL A 363 6.55 22.27 14.64
N ALA A 364 7.46 21.36 14.27
CA ALA A 364 7.67 20.10 14.97
C ALA A 364 8.01 20.31 16.45
N SER A 365 8.88 21.27 16.75
CA SER A 365 9.27 21.59 18.12
C SER A 365 8.10 22.16 18.93
N SER A 366 7.27 23.01 18.32
CA SER A 366 6.09 23.62 18.95
C SER A 366 5.02 22.57 19.27
N ILE A 367 4.66 21.73 18.29
CA ILE A 367 3.70 20.63 18.47
C ILE A 367 4.18 19.66 19.57
N ARG A 368 5.45 19.24 19.55
CA ARG A 368 6.02 18.38 20.60
C ARG A 368 5.96 19.04 21.98
N ALA A 369 6.27 20.33 22.07
CA ALA A 369 6.18 21.06 23.33
C ALA A 369 4.73 21.09 23.86
N LEU A 370 3.76 21.35 22.99
CA LEU A 370 2.33 21.34 23.35
C LEU A 370 1.86 19.97 23.82
N LYS A 371 2.18 18.91 23.06
CA LYS A 371 1.88 17.52 23.42
C LYS A 371 2.41 17.18 24.82
N SER A 372 3.67 17.52 25.11
CA SER A 372 4.30 17.24 26.41
C SER A 372 3.62 17.94 27.61
N THR A 373 2.85 19.00 27.37
CA THR A 373 2.12 19.73 28.42
C THR A 373 0.69 19.23 28.62
N ASN A 374 0.20 18.35 27.74
CA ASN A 374 -1.18 17.86 27.80
C ASN A 374 -1.28 16.64 28.73
N VAL A 375 -1.52 16.90 30.03
CA VAL A 375 -1.53 15.89 31.11
C VAL A 375 -2.65 14.83 30.97
N LEU A 376 -3.60 15.04 30.06
CA LEU A 376 -4.74 14.15 29.82
C LEU A 376 -4.56 13.24 28.58
N ASP A 377 -3.47 13.40 27.84
CA ASP A 377 -3.26 12.70 26.57
C ASP A 377 -2.72 11.28 26.83
N MET A 378 -3.52 10.26 26.47
CA MET A 378 -3.12 8.86 26.55
C MET A 378 -2.01 8.49 25.56
N THR A 379 -1.73 9.37 24.59
CA THR A 379 -0.67 9.23 23.58
C THR A 379 0.57 10.07 23.91
N ALA A 380 0.64 10.73 25.08
CA ALA A 380 1.68 11.72 25.41
C ALA A 380 3.12 11.19 25.27
N ASP A 381 3.33 9.88 25.48
CA ASP A 381 4.62 9.21 25.36
C ASP A 381 4.92 8.68 23.94
N GLU A 382 3.96 8.77 23.01
CA GLU A 382 4.10 8.27 21.63
C GLU A 382 4.85 9.27 20.73
N ASN A 383 5.95 8.82 20.13
CA ASN A 383 6.65 9.56 19.08
C ASN A 383 5.95 9.38 17.72
N TYR A 384 4.81 10.02 17.55
CA TYR A 384 3.97 9.89 16.35
C TYR A 384 4.31 10.92 15.27
N ILE A 385 4.34 10.49 14.01
CA ILE A 385 4.63 11.30 12.82
C ILE A 385 3.54 11.02 11.78
N THR A 386 2.96 12.07 11.19
CA THR A 386 1.97 11.91 10.12
C THR A 386 2.55 12.34 8.78
N ILE A 387 2.53 11.43 7.80
CA ILE A 387 3.05 11.68 6.44
C ILE A 387 1.88 11.81 5.48
N THR A 388 1.92 12.79 4.58
CA THR A 388 0.94 12.93 3.50
C THR A 388 1.61 13.20 2.14
N SER A 389 0.80 13.31 1.10
CA SER A 389 1.23 13.67 -0.25
C SER A 389 0.48 14.89 -0.77
N PHE A 390 1.17 15.64 -1.64
CA PHE A 390 0.63 16.74 -2.42
C PHE A 390 0.63 16.43 -3.92
N ALA A 391 0.90 15.16 -4.28
CA ALA A 391 1.13 14.77 -5.66
C ALA A 391 -0.13 15.00 -6.49
N THR A 392 -1.27 14.37 -6.17
CA THR A 392 -2.55 14.58 -6.87
C THR A 392 -3.07 16.01 -6.82
N GLY A 393 -2.87 16.70 -5.69
CA GLY A 393 -3.45 18.02 -5.45
C GLY A 393 -4.88 17.98 -4.90
N ASP A 394 -5.41 16.79 -4.58
CA ASP A 394 -6.78 16.60 -4.08
C ASP A 394 -6.99 17.08 -2.64
N GLY A 395 -5.91 17.37 -1.90
CA GLY A 395 -5.99 17.91 -0.55
C GLY A 395 -5.98 16.87 0.57
N TYR A 396 -5.29 15.74 0.38
CA TYR A 396 -5.11 14.69 1.42
C TYR A 396 -4.38 15.16 2.69
N TYR A 397 -3.76 16.35 2.67
CA TYR A 397 -3.24 16.99 3.89
C TYR A 397 -4.35 17.34 4.90
N ALA A 398 -5.60 17.53 4.45
CA ALA A 398 -6.73 17.79 5.32
C ALA A 398 -7.09 16.57 6.20
N PRO A 399 -7.37 15.37 5.66
CA PRO A 399 -7.51 14.18 6.49
C PRO A 399 -6.24 13.88 7.30
N ALA A 400 -5.04 14.12 6.74
CA ALA A 400 -3.80 13.94 7.50
C ALA A 400 -3.74 14.82 8.76
N SER A 401 -4.18 16.07 8.66
CA SER A 401 -4.25 16.99 9.80
C SER A 401 -5.19 16.50 10.90
N TYR A 402 -6.23 15.74 10.54
CA TYR A 402 -7.18 15.21 11.51
C TYR A 402 -6.58 14.06 12.32
N LEU A 403 -5.96 13.07 11.66
CA LEU A 403 -5.21 12.02 12.34
C LEU A 403 -4.10 12.62 13.22
N ALA A 404 -3.40 13.62 12.70
CA ALA A 404 -2.31 14.28 13.39
C ALA A 404 -2.79 15.09 14.62
N ALA A 405 -3.96 15.73 14.52
CA ALA A 405 -4.56 16.46 15.63
C ALA A 405 -4.98 15.54 16.78
N TYR A 406 -5.38 14.30 16.48
CA TYR A 406 -5.67 13.27 17.49
C TYR A 406 -4.41 12.82 18.23
N HIS A 407 -3.32 12.54 17.49
CA HIS A 407 -2.05 12.06 18.05
C HIS A 407 -1.10 13.16 18.56
N GLY A 408 -1.45 14.42 18.34
CA GLY A 408 -0.57 15.56 18.60
C GLY A 408 0.74 15.49 17.80
N SER A 409 0.69 15.04 16.54
CA SER A 409 1.85 14.83 15.68
C SER A 409 2.02 15.93 14.63
N PRO A 410 3.25 16.21 14.18
CA PRO A 410 3.46 17.07 13.01
C PRO A 410 3.04 16.36 11.71
N VAL A 411 2.46 17.13 10.79
CA VAL A 411 2.17 16.69 9.42
C VAL A 411 3.33 17.07 8.52
N VAL A 412 3.96 16.07 7.92
CA VAL A 412 5.05 16.21 6.95
C VAL A 412 4.64 15.62 5.61
N ARG A 413 5.41 15.90 4.54
CA ARG A 413 5.12 15.35 3.21
C ARG A 413 6.22 14.42 2.71
N ILE A 414 5.83 13.42 1.91
CA ILE A 414 6.77 12.43 1.34
C ILE A 414 7.84 13.05 0.44
N GLY A 415 7.52 14.17 -0.24
CA GLY A 415 8.46 14.84 -1.14
C GLY A 415 9.71 15.42 -0.47
N GLU A 416 9.72 15.60 0.85
CA GLU A 416 10.91 16.03 1.58
C GLU A 416 11.87 14.87 1.92
N MET A 417 11.45 13.62 1.70
CA MET A 417 12.19 12.40 2.07
C MET A 417 13.13 11.92 0.94
N GLY A 418 13.67 12.87 0.18
CA GLY A 418 14.58 12.61 -0.93
C GLY A 418 13.94 11.74 -2.03
N GLU A 419 14.61 10.63 -2.38
CA GLU A 419 14.16 9.74 -3.45
C GLU A 419 13.18 8.65 -2.96
N ALA A 420 12.74 8.66 -1.70
CA ALA A 420 11.96 7.57 -1.09
C ALA A 420 10.67 7.24 -1.88
N ALA A 421 9.88 8.25 -2.26
CA ALA A 421 8.67 8.06 -3.06
C ALA A 421 8.96 7.38 -4.41
N HIS A 422 10.02 7.82 -5.11
CA HIS A 422 10.42 7.24 -6.39
C HIS A 422 10.79 5.77 -6.24
N TRP A 423 11.60 5.43 -5.24
CA TRP A 423 12.03 4.04 -5.04
C TRP A 423 10.87 3.15 -4.64
N ALA A 424 9.90 3.64 -3.87
CA ALA A 424 8.68 2.89 -3.56
C ALA A 424 7.87 2.58 -4.84
N ALA A 425 7.61 3.58 -5.68
CA ALA A 425 6.89 3.39 -6.95
C ALA A 425 7.66 2.46 -7.93
N ALA A 426 8.98 2.62 -8.04
CA ALA A 426 9.80 1.75 -8.88
C ALA A 426 9.84 0.30 -8.37
N PHE A 427 9.75 0.10 -7.05
CA PHE A 427 9.66 -1.22 -6.42
C PHE A 427 8.32 -1.88 -6.73
N GLU A 428 7.23 -1.15 -6.51
CA GLU A 428 5.87 -1.60 -6.80
C GLU A 428 5.72 -2.06 -8.25
N THR A 429 6.07 -1.19 -9.20
CA THR A 429 6.02 -1.54 -10.64
C THR A 429 6.93 -2.72 -10.95
N TYR A 430 8.10 -2.83 -10.32
CA TYR A 430 8.99 -3.98 -10.58
C TYR A 430 8.35 -5.30 -10.14
N GLU A 431 7.76 -5.37 -8.95
CA GLU A 431 7.11 -6.61 -8.47
C GLU A 431 5.86 -6.94 -9.28
N GLU A 432 5.11 -5.94 -9.73
CA GLU A 432 3.98 -6.16 -10.65
C GLU A 432 4.43 -6.81 -11.97
N TYR A 433 5.51 -6.33 -12.59
CA TYR A 433 6.01 -6.90 -13.85
C TYR A 433 6.65 -8.27 -13.63
N MET A 434 7.28 -8.47 -12.48
CA MET A 434 7.81 -9.76 -12.05
C MET A 434 6.73 -10.78 -11.70
N GLY A 435 5.49 -10.33 -11.54
CA GLY A 435 4.32 -11.14 -11.23
C GLY A 435 3.80 -12.02 -12.38
N ASP A 436 2.64 -12.64 -12.16
CA ASP A 436 1.92 -13.47 -13.13
C ASP A 436 0.39 -13.37 -12.94
N TRP A 437 -0.40 -13.64 -13.98
CA TRP A 437 -1.86 -13.69 -13.94
C TRP A 437 -2.35 -15.02 -13.38
N TYR A 438 -2.50 -15.10 -12.07
CA TYR A 438 -2.95 -16.31 -11.39
C TYR A 438 -4.46 -16.27 -11.11
N HIS A 439 -5.22 -17.12 -11.80
CA HIS A 439 -6.69 -17.12 -11.76
C HIS A 439 -7.31 -15.74 -12.06
N GLY A 440 -6.64 -14.96 -12.92
CA GLY A 440 -7.04 -13.63 -13.36
C GLY A 440 -6.55 -12.47 -12.49
N CYS A 441 -6.01 -12.73 -11.30
CA CYS A 441 -5.45 -11.70 -10.42
C CYS A 441 -3.94 -11.63 -10.60
N ARG A 442 -3.36 -10.42 -10.54
CA ARG A 442 -1.92 -10.23 -10.78
C ARG A 442 -1.11 -10.60 -9.54
N SER A 443 -0.75 -11.87 -9.36
CA SER A 443 0.21 -12.24 -8.31
C SER A 443 1.49 -11.45 -8.49
N THR A 444 2.06 -10.88 -7.42
CA THR A 444 3.30 -10.11 -7.44
C THR A 444 4.53 -11.01 -7.43
N GLY A 445 5.61 -10.54 -8.05
CA GLY A 445 6.93 -11.14 -7.96
C GLY A 445 7.68 -10.72 -6.69
N HIS A 446 8.95 -11.10 -6.60
CA HIS A 446 9.79 -10.84 -5.41
C HIS A 446 11.11 -10.21 -5.81
N ALA A 447 11.52 -9.16 -5.11
CA ALA A 447 12.85 -8.59 -5.28
C ALA A 447 13.97 -9.56 -4.82
N ALA A 448 15.09 -9.57 -5.55
CA ALA A 448 16.22 -10.44 -5.26
C ALA A 448 16.88 -10.10 -3.91
N LYS A 449 17.23 -11.12 -3.14
CA LYS A 449 17.90 -11.02 -1.83
C LYS A 449 19.27 -11.70 -1.87
N ALA A 450 20.30 -10.99 -1.42
CA ALA A 450 21.64 -11.57 -1.29
C ALA A 450 21.90 -12.12 0.11
N GLY A 451 22.57 -13.28 0.20
CA GLY A 451 22.87 -13.94 1.47
C GLY A 451 24.01 -13.32 2.28
N LYS A 452 24.70 -12.32 1.70
CA LYS A 452 25.81 -11.58 2.28
C LYS A 452 26.05 -10.29 1.49
N PRO A 453 26.83 -9.34 2.00
CA PRO A 453 27.16 -8.12 1.25
C PRO A 453 27.74 -8.42 -0.13
N ILE A 454 27.30 -7.68 -1.15
CA ILE A 454 27.71 -7.86 -2.56
C ILE A 454 29.24 -7.86 -2.72
N MET A 455 29.93 -6.97 -2.01
CA MET A 455 31.40 -6.90 -2.07
C MET A 455 32.08 -8.18 -1.60
N ASP A 456 31.45 -8.98 -0.77
CA ASP A 456 32.02 -10.23 -0.27
C ASP A 456 31.87 -11.38 -1.27
N TYR A 457 30.82 -11.38 -2.11
CA TYR A 457 30.78 -12.26 -3.29
C TYR A 457 31.98 -11.98 -4.20
N ILE A 458 32.20 -10.71 -4.55
CA ILE A 458 33.29 -10.28 -5.44
C ILE A 458 34.66 -10.65 -4.87
N LYS A 459 34.90 -10.38 -3.58
CA LYS A 459 36.18 -10.73 -2.92
C LYS A 459 36.44 -12.24 -2.89
N ASN A 460 35.38 -13.04 -2.81
CA ASN A 460 35.47 -14.50 -2.83
C ASN A 460 35.58 -15.07 -4.25
N GLY A 461 35.52 -14.25 -5.29
CA GLY A 461 35.47 -14.71 -6.67
C GLY A 461 34.16 -15.40 -7.04
N GLU A 462 33.09 -15.12 -6.29
CA GLU A 462 31.73 -15.59 -6.53
C GLU A 462 30.94 -14.52 -7.30
N LEU A 463 29.99 -14.96 -8.14
CA LEU A 463 28.99 -14.06 -8.67
C LEU A 463 27.91 -13.80 -7.60
N PRO A 464 27.46 -12.55 -7.42
CA PRO A 464 26.29 -12.27 -6.61
C PRO A 464 25.04 -12.85 -7.28
N PRO A 465 23.93 -13.06 -6.56
CA PRO A 465 22.70 -13.52 -7.20
C PRO A 465 22.20 -12.54 -8.27
N ILE A 466 21.51 -13.07 -9.29
CA ILE A 466 20.75 -12.30 -10.28
C ILE A 466 19.84 -11.32 -9.54
N GLY A 467 19.85 -10.06 -9.97
CA GLY A 467 19.14 -8.97 -9.30
C GLY A 467 19.99 -8.18 -8.32
N TRP A 468 21.14 -8.71 -7.91
CA TRP A 468 21.88 -8.21 -6.75
C TRP A 468 21.01 -8.29 -5.47
N ASP A 469 21.37 -7.56 -4.42
CA ASP A 469 20.52 -7.42 -3.22
C ASP A 469 19.51 -6.27 -3.44
N GLN A 470 18.68 -6.40 -4.47
CA GLN A 470 17.76 -5.34 -4.91
C GLN A 470 16.77 -4.95 -3.84
N ASP A 471 16.24 -5.96 -3.14
CA ASP A 471 15.32 -5.79 -2.01
C ASP A 471 15.93 -4.88 -0.93
N LEU A 472 17.16 -5.17 -0.50
CA LEU A 472 17.89 -4.33 0.46
C LEU A 472 18.14 -2.93 -0.12
N LEU A 473 18.63 -2.85 -1.36
CA LEU A 473 19.05 -1.58 -1.96
C LEU A 473 17.90 -0.58 -2.05
N TRP A 474 16.70 -1.04 -2.39
CA TRP A 474 15.55 -0.15 -2.60
C TRP A 474 14.87 0.19 -1.28
N HIS A 475 14.64 -0.78 -0.40
CA HIS A 475 14.09 -0.52 0.94
C HIS A 475 15.01 0.37 1.78
N GLN A 476 16.34 0.16 1.72
CA GLN A 476 17.30 1.01 2.42
C GLN A 476 17.19 2.48 1.97
N ARG A 477 16.98 2.75 0.67
CA ARG A 477 16.82 4.13 0.18
C ARG A 477 15.56 4.80 0.70
N MET A 478 14.49 4.04 0.91
CA MET A 478 13.26 4.53 1.54
C MET A 478 13.48 4.82 3.02
N ALA A 479 14.07 3.87 3.75
CA ALA A 479 14.37 3.99 5.17
C ALA A 479 15.34 5.15 5.47
N GLU A 480 16.44 5.26 4.73
CA GLU A 480 17.41 6.35 4.87
C GLU A 480 16.79 7.71 4.56
N GLY A 481 16.02 7.82 3.46
CA GLY A 481 15.36 9.08 3.09
C GLY A 481 14.38 9.56 4.18
N PHE A 482 13.61 8.64 4.75
CA PHE A 482 12.73 8.92 5.90
C PHE A 482 13.54 9.37 7.13
N GLN A 483 14.53 8.56 7.53
CA GLN A 483 15.36 8.79 8.73
C GLN A 483 16.16 10.10 8.66
N GLU A 484 16.76 10.41 7.50
CA GLU A 484 17.46 11.67 7.27
C GLU A 484 16.53 12.88 7.41
N TYR A 485 15.32 12.80 6.84
CA TYR A 485 14.35 13.87 6.92
C TYR A 485 13.86 14.09 8.36
N ILE A 486 13.39 13.05 9.06
CA ILE A 486 12.87 13.21 10.43
C ILE A 486 13.95 13.76 11.36
N ARG A 487 15.22 13.36 11.20
CA ARG A 487 16.34 13.93 11.95
C ARG A 487 16.54 15.41 11.64
N SER A 488 16.42 15.81 10.39
CA SER A 488 16.61 17.21 9.96
C SER A 488 15.61 18.18 10.60
N VAL A 489 14.37 17.73 10.82
CA VAL A 489 13.29 18.51 11.44
C VAL A 489 13.15 18.27 12.94
N GLY A 490 13.98 17.40 13.54
CA GLY A 490 13.97 17.13 14.97
C GLY A 490 12.83 16.21 15.44
N LEU A 491 12.43 15.27 14.57
CA LEU A 491 11.44 14.22 14.83
C LEU A 491 12.07 12.84 15.16
N ASP A 492 13.36 12.67 14.90
CA ASP A 492 14.19 11.54 15.41
C ASP A 492 14.34 11.70 16.94
N GLY A 493 13.60 10.90 17.72
CA GLY A 493 13.39 11.08 19.17
C GLY A 493 13.92 9.90 20.00
N GLU A 494 13.69 9.90 21.32
CA GLU A 494 13.87 8.67 22.11
C GLU A 494 12.67 7.75 21.92
N GLY A 495 12.93 6.46 21.73
CA GLY A 495 11.88 5.45 21.53
C GLY A 495 11.53 5.25 20.06
N LYS A 496 10.57 4.35 19.80
CA LYS A 496 10.15 3.98 18.45
C LYS A 496 9.28 5.05 17.81
N GLU A 497 9.51 5.37 16.55
CA GLU A 497 8.59 6.22 15.78
C GLU A 497 7.32 5.45 15.38
N TYR A 498 6.15 6.06 15.62
CA TYR A 498 4.88 5.65 15.05
C TYR A 498 4.58 6.52 13.83
N VAL A 499 4.28 5.90 12.69
CA VAL A 499 4.14 6.62 11.42
C VAL A 499 2.79 6.36 10.77
N GLY A 500 1.90 7.35 10.82
CA GLY A 500 0.62 7.33 10.10
C GLY A 500 0.78 7.93 8.70
N ILE A 501 0.62 7.11 7.66
CA ILE A 501 0.66 7.56 6.26
C ILE A 501 -0.76 7.82 5.77
N VAL A 502 -1.04 9.05 5.35
CA VAL A 502 -2.37 9.51 4.94
C VAL A 502 -2.28 10.01 3.50
N ALA A 503 -2.43 9.09 2.56
CA ALA A 503 -2.38 9.31 1.12
C ALA A 503 -2.96 8.09 0.38
N PRO A 504 -3.56 8.27 -0.80
CA PRO A 504 -3.94 7.14 -1.65
C PRO A 504 -2.69 6.38 -2.08
N ARG A 505 -2.86 5.09 -2.40
CA ARG A 505 -1.74 4.21 -2.79
C ARG A 505 -1.01 4.71 -4.03
N ALA A 506 -1.73 5.37 -4.95
CA ALA A 506 -1.15 6.01 -6.12
C ALA A 506 -0.16 7.15 -5.78
N ASP A 507 -0.38 7.87 -4.68
CA ASP A 507 0.49 8.98 -4.26
C ASP A 507 1.69 8.49 -3.44
N ILE A 508 1.46 7.51 -2.57
CA ILE A 508 2.47 6.85 -1.74
C ILE A 508 2.21 5.35 -1.79
N SER A 509 3.06 4.64 -2.53
CA SER A 509 3.00 3.17 -2.62
C SER A 509 3.18 2.53 -1.24
N MET A 510 2.46 1.42 -1.01
CA MET A 510 2.53 0.66 0.23
C MET A 510 3.93 0.09 0.52
N ILE A 511 4.81 -0.02 -0.49
CA ILE A 511 6.18 -0.47 -0.28
C ILE A 511 6.96 0.50 0.61
N PHE A 512 6.64 1.80 0.56
CA PHE A 512 7.26 2.77 1.46
C PHE A 512 7.01 2.42 2.94
N MET A 513 5.77 2.04 3.28
CA MET A 513 5.40 1.62 4.63
C MET A 513 6.20 0.42 5.11
N ARG A 514 6.38 -0.59 4.24
CA ARG A 514 7.19 -1.78 4.56
C ARG A 514 8.66 -1.43 4.79
N GLY A 515 9.21 -0.52 3.98
CA GLY A 515 10.60 -0.05 4.10
C GLY A 515 10.90 0.65 5.43
N ILE A 516 9.91 1.26 6.07
CA ILE A 516 10.07 1.98 7.34
C ILE A 516 9.45 1.24 8.55
N THR A 517 9.08 -0.04 8.41
CA THR A 517 8.57 -0.84 9.53
C THR A 517 9.66 -1.76 10.06
N GLY A 518 9.93 -1.71 11.37
CA GLY A 518 11.03 -2.40 12.03
C GLY A 518 11.22 -2.01 13.50
N ASN A 519 12.42 -2.22 14.04
CA ASN A 519 12.65 -1.95 15.46
C ASN A 519 12.65 -0.46 15.82
N GLU A 520 13.14 0.41 14.92
CA GLU A 520 13.20 1.86 15.18
C GLU A 520 11.89 2.56 14.84
N SER A 521 11.10 2.05 13.90
CA SER A 521 9.84 2.67 13.49
C SER A 521 8.76 1.66 13.11
N THR A 522 7.49 2.00 13.28
CA THR A 522 6.34 1.23 12.81
C THR A 522 5.38 2.11 12.03
N ALA A 523 4.81 1.58 10.96
CA ALA A 523 3.98 2.37 10.04
C ALA A 523 2.65 1.70 9.72
N GLY A 524 1.65 2.54 9.47
CA GLY A 524 0.35 2.15 8.93
C GLY A 524 -0.16 3.17 7.92
N GLN A 525 -0.90 2.73 6.90
CA GLN A 525 -1.41 3.60 5.82
C GLN A 525 -2.93 3.66 5.77
N LEU A 526 -3.49 4.85 5.59
CA LEU A 526 -4.91 5.10 5.43
C LEU A 526 -5.19 5.46 3.96
N ILE A 527 -5.95 4.60 3.27
CA ILE A 527 -5.97 4.47 1.79
C ILE A 527 -7.30 4.89 1.13
N GLY A 528 -7.97 5.94 1.62
CA GLY A 528 -9.20 6.42 1.00
C GLY A 528 -9.00 6.97 -0.42
N PHE A 529 -9.98 6.76 -1.31
CA PHE A 529 -9.95 7.24 -2.71
C PHE A 529 -10.24 8.74 -2.91
N THR A 530 -10.76 9.40 -1.88
CA THR A 530 -11.00 10.85 -1.86
C THR A 530 -10.67 11.38 -0.46
N PRO A 531 -10.39 12.69 -0.29
CA PRO A 531 -10.15 13.25 1.04
C PRO A 531 -11.30 13.00 2.03
N ALA A 532 -12.55 13.07 1.56
CA ALA A 532 -13.73 12.80 2.38
C ALA A 532 -13.84 11.32 2.77
N HIS A 533 -13.53 10.41 1.83
CA HIS A 533 -13.52 8.97 2.12
C HIS A 533 -12.43 8.63 3.15
N MET A 534 -11.25 9.21 2.99
CA MET A 534 -10.13 9.02 3.91
C MET A 534 -10.40 9.61 5.30
N ALA A 535 -11.06 10.77 5.37
CA ALA A 535 -11.50 11.34 6.64
C ALA A 535 -12.47 10.40 7.38
N ALA A 536 -13.42 9.77 6.69
CA ALA A 536 -14.33 8.81 7.30
C ALA A 536 -13.62 7.56 7.87
N TYR A 537 -12.52 7.12 7.24
CA TYR A 537 -11.68 6.05 7.77
C TYR A 537 -10.91 6.48 9.02
N ILE A 538 -10.34 7.68 9.00
CA ILE A 538 -9.66 8.28 10.15
C ILE A 538 -10.64 8.44 11.31
N ASP A 539 -11.83 9.00 11.07
CA ASP A 539 -12.93 9.14 12.05
C ASP A 539 -13.19 7.80 12.75
N ARG A 540 -13.32 6.71 11.99
CA ARG A 540 -13.55 5.38 12.55
C ARG A 540 -12.39 4.92 13.42
N SER A 541 -11.14 5.17 13.00
CA SER A 541 -9.95 4.78 13.74
C SER A 541 -9.82 5.57 15.05
N VAL A 542 -9.88 6.91 14.98
CA VAL A 542 -9.69 7.78 16.16
C VAL A 542 -10.86 7.68 17.13
N LEU A 543 -12.08 7.46 16.64
CA LEU A 543 -13.27 7.26 17.46
C LEU A 543 -13.51 5.79 17.82
N TYR A 544 -12.63 4.86 17.42
CA TYR A 544 -12.78 3.44 17.71
C TYR A 544 -13.07 3.14 19.19
N PRO A 545 -12.44 3.81 20.18
CA PRO A 545 -12.77 3.66 21.61
C PRO A 545 -14.25 3.87 21.98
N ALA A 546 -14.98 4.66 21.20
CA ALA A 546 -16.41 4.91 21.38
C ALA A 546 -17.27 4.11 20.41
N VAL A 547 -16.96 4.19 19.11
CA VAL A 547 -17.78 3.62 18.02
C VAL A 547 -17.91 2.10 18.14
N ILE A 548 -16.90 1.39 18.66
CA ILE A 548 -16.97 -0.06 18.87
C ILE A 548 -18.11 -0.46 19.83
N PHE A 549 -18.54 0.42 20.74
CA PHE A 549 -19.66 0.12 21.66
C PHE A 549 -21.02 0.15 20.98
N GLY A 550 -21.17 0.90 19.89
CA GLY A 550 -22.33 0.86 19.01
C GLY A 550 -22.48 -0.47 18.26
N ASN A 551 -21.42 -1.28 18.17
CA ASN A 551 -21.51 -2.63 17.63
C ASN A 551 -22.09 -3.61 18.69
N PRO A 552 -23.29 -4.19 18.47
CA PRO A 552 -23.91 -5.11 19.42
C PRO A 552 -23.19 -6.47 19.48
N TYR A 553 -22.38 -6.79 18.48
CA TYR A 553 -21.60 -8.01 18.33
C TYR A 553 -20.09 -7.81 18.58
N ARG A 554 -19.70 -6.66 19.17
CA ARG A 554 -18.30 -6.34 19.50
C ARG A 554 -17.56 -7.35 20.38
N ASN A 555 -18.23 -8.28 21.05
CA ASN A 555 -17.57 -9.31 21.86
C ASN A 555 -17.26 -10.59 21.06
N TYR A 556 -17.69 -10.67 19.80
CA TYR A 556 -17.44 -11.83 18.94
C TYR A 556 -16.14 -11.68 18.17
N THR A 557 -15.41 -12.78 18.04
CA THR A 557 -14.24 -12.87 17.17
C THR A 557 -14.42 -14.08 16.24
N THR A 558 -13.90 -13.96 15.02
CA THR A 558 -14.06 -15.01 14.00
C THR A 558 -12.77 -15.26 13.25
N SER A 559 -12.67 -16.41 12.59
CA SER A 559 -11.51 -16.76 11.77
C SER A 559 -11.88 -17.74 10.68
N SER A 560 -11.09 -17.79 9.62
CA SER A 560 -11.12 -18.85 8.62
C SER A 560 -9.73 -19.44 8.47
N LEU A 561 -9.54 -20.65 9.03
CA LEU A 561 -8.26 -21.35 9.00
C LEU A 561 -8.30 -22.43 7.92
N MET A 562 -8.00 -22.04 6.69
CA MET A 562 -8.00 -22.90 5.50
C MET A 562 -6.63 -23.58 5.33
N ASN A 563 -5.55 -22.82 5.26
CA ASN A 563 -4.18 -23.33 5.10
C ASN A 563 -3.24 -22.78 6.17
N PHE A 564 -3.26 -23.42 7.33
CA PHE A 564 -2.50 -22.99 8.51
C PHE A 564 -1.59 -24.11 9.02
N ALA A 565 -0.56 -23.73 9.78
CA ALA A 565 0.29 -24.67 10.51
C ALA A 565 -0.16 -24.88 11.97
N ASP A 566 -0.15 -26.14 12.43
CA ASP A 566 -0.30 -26.49 13.86
C ASP A 566 0.76 -27.54 14.27
N GLY A 567 1.90 -27.06 14.77
CA GLY A 567 3.06 -27.85 15.17
C GLY A 567 4.28 -27.74 14.24
N ALA A 568 4.29 -26.83 13.28
CA ALA A 568 5.46 -26.58 12.43
C ALA A 568 6.60 -25.96 13.23
N GLN A 569 7.82 -26.47 13.09
CA GLN A 569 9.01 -25.91 13.72
C GLN A 569 9.62 -24.84 12.81
N VAL A 570 9.91 -23.65 13.36
CA VAL A 570 10.47 -22.50 12.65
C VAL A 570 11.69 -21.99 13.38
N SER A 571 12.86 -22.05 12.75
CA SER A 571 14.06 -21.38 13.26
C SER A 571 14.01 -19.90 12.91
N LEU A 572 14.47 -19.02 13.79
CA LEU A 572 14.43 -17.56 13.61
C LEU A 572 15.82 -17.01 13.25
N ASN A 573 15.89 -15.74 12.85
CA ASN A 573 17.16 -15.07 12.51
C ASN A 573 18.14 -15.01 13.69
N ASN A 574 17.62 -14.91 14.92
CA ASN A 574 18.41 -14.90 16.14
C ASN A 574 18.89 -16.30 16.60
N GLY A 575 18.60 -17.35 15.83
CA GLY A 575 18.96 -18.74 16.14
C GLY A 575 17.97 -19.46 17.05
N ASP A 576 16.97 -18.77 17.60
CA ASP A 576 15.90 -19.42 18.36
C ASP A 576 15.05 -20.31 17.45
N THR A 577 14.29 -21.21 18.05
CA THR A 577 13.33 -22.03 17.32
C THR A 577 12.00 -22.03 18.05
N VAL A 578 10.95 -21.65 17.31
CA VAL A 578 9.57 -21.59 17.77
C VAL A 578 8.72 -22.62 17.04
N PHE A 579 7.51 -22.85 17.54
CA PHE A 579 6.53 -23.69 16.87
C PHE A 579 5.32 -22.84 16.48
N ALA A 580 4.85 -23.00 15.24
CA ALA A 580 3.62 -22.39 14.77
C ALA A 580 2.44 -23.24 15.22
N TYR A 581 1.69 -22.78 16.23
CA TYR A 581 0.49 -23.46 16.74
C TYR A 581 -0.76 -22.64 16.44
N ASN A 582 -0.95 -22.29 15.17
CA ASN A 582 -1.83 -21.19 14.79
C ASN A 582 -3.30 -21.43 15.18
N GLY A 583 -3.82 -22.64 14.95
CA GLY A 583 -5.19 -22.99 15.35
C GLY A 583 -5.42 -22.93 16.86
N ARG A 584 -4.44 -23.34 17.67
CA ARG A 584 -4.54 -23.33 19.14
C ARG A 584 -4.43 -21.91 19.69
N ASN A 585 -3.46 -21.15 19.18
CA ASN A 585 -3.17 -19.80 19.62
C ASN A 585 -4.26 -18.83 19.20
N THR A 586 -4.76 -18.93 17.95
CA THR A 586 -5.93 -18.17 17.50
C THR A 586 -7.11 -18.41 18.43
N LYS A 587 -7.53 -19.67 18.62
CA LYS A 587 -8.64 -20.00 19.53
C LYS A 587 -8.43 -19.45 20.94
N TYR A 588 -7.22 -19.59 21.48
CA TYR A 588 -6.90 -19.13 22.83
C TYR A 588 -6.98 -17.60 22.95
N TYR A 589 -6.32 -16.84 22.07
CA TYR A 589 -6.31 -15.38 22.12
C TYR A 589 -7.69 -14.79 21.77
N PHE A 590 -8.40 -15.39 20.83
CA PHE A 590 -9.71 -14.94 20.37
C PHE A 590 -10.83 -15.24 21.37
N SER A 591 -10.63 -16.21 22.26
CA SER A 591 -11.55 -16.52 23.38
C SER A 591 -11.14 -15.85 24.70
N SER A 592 -10.03 -15.10 24.71
CA SER A 592 -9.52 -14.48 25.94
C SER A 592 -10.30 -13.22 26.30
N PHE A 593 -10.32 -12.91 27.60
CA PHE A 593 -10.85 -11.66 28.14
C PHE A 593 -12.30 -11.35 27.80
N GLY A 594 -13.16 -12.37 27.85
CA GLY A 594 -14.61 -12.22 27.70
C GLY A 594 -15.10 -12.20 26.25
N ARG A 595 -14.23 -12.49 25.29
CA ARG A 595 -14.58 -12.65 23.88
C ARG A 595 -15.18 -14.04 23.62
N ASP A 596 -16.18 -14.12 22.74
CA ASP A 596 -16.75 -15.39 22.24
C ASP A 596 -16.22 -15.66 20.83
N TYR A 597 -15.48 -16.76 20.68
CA TYR A 597 -14.83 -17.15 19.43
C TYR A 597 -15.70 -18.09 18.59
N ARG A 598 -15.92 -17.72 17.33
CA ARG A 598 -16.70 -18.47 16.34
C ARG A 598 -16.00 -18.48 14.99
N GLY A 599 -15.12 -19.43 14.75
CA GLY A 599 -14.51 -19.56 13.43
C GLY A 599 -15.42 -20.26 12.42
N HIS A 600 -15.29 -19.87 11.15
CA HIS A 600 -16.05 -20.43 10.03
C HIS A 600 -15.17 -20.56 8.79
N VAL A 601 -15.22 -21.72 8.15
CA VAL A 601 -14.61 -21.95 6.84
C VAL A 601 -15.62 -22.05 5.71
N ILE A 602 -16.93 -21.93 5.99
CA ILE A 602 -17.99 -21.93 4.97
C ILE A 602 -18.44 -20.49 4.73
N TRP A 603 -18.53 -20.08 3.47
CA TRP A 603 -18.85 -18.70 3.09
C TRP A 603 -20.14 -18.18 3.73
N ASP A 604 -21.26 -18.91 3.63
CA ASP A 604 -22.55 -18.42 4.15
C ASP A 604 -22.51 -18.10 5.65
N ASN A 605 -21.80 -18.91 6.43
CA ASN A 605 -21.63 -18.65 7.86
C ASN A 605 -20.66 -17.50 8.12
N LEU A 606 -19.60 -17.39 7.32
CA LEU A 606 -18.64 -16.30 7.43
C LEU A 606 -19.29 -14.95 7.09
N LEU A 607 -20.03 -14.89 5.98
CA LEU A 607 -20.81 -13.72 5.56
C LEU A 607 -21.78 -13.28 6.66
N PHE A 608 -22.41 -14.23 7.34
CA PHE A 608 -23.29 -13.95 8.46
C PHE A 608 -22.56 -13.35 9.67
N GLU A 609 -21.36 -13.81 10.03
CA GLU A 609 -20.58 -13.17 11.10
C GLU A 609 -20.04 -11.79 10.68
N PHE A 610 -19.70 -11.63 9.39
CA PHE A 610 -19.25 -10.36 8.83
C PHE A 610 -20.33 -9.29 8.91
N ASN A 611 -21.53 -9.55 8.38
CA ASN A 611 -22.64 -8.59 8.40
C ASN A 611 -23.23 -8.40 9.81
N ARG A 612 -22.90 -9.26 10.77
CA ARG A 612 -23.18 -9.00 12.19
C ARG A 612 -22.17 -8.08 12.85
N GLY A 613 -20.97 -7.94 12.31
CA GLY A 613 -19.93 -7.12 12.92
C GLY A 613 -19.15 -7.87 14.00
N ALA A 614 -18.48 -8.97 13.67
CA ALA A 614 -17.45 -9.48 14.57
C ALA A 614 -16.38 -8.39 14.85
N MET A 615 -15.82 -8.37 16.05
CA MET A 615 -14.77 -7.41 16.43
C MET A 615 -13.49 -7.59 15.62
N ALA A 616 -13.20 -8.85 15.29
CA ALA A 616 -11.95 -9.22 14.65
C ALA A 616 -12.10 -10.46 13.79
N TYR A 617 -11.36 -10.48 12.70
CA TYR A 617 -11.25 -11.57 11.77
C TYR A 617 -9.80 -11.95 11.51
N TYR A 618 -9.47 -13.24 11.68
CA TYR A 618 -8.20 -13.80 11.23
C TYR A 618 -8.41 -14.80 10.09
N TYR A 619 -7.78 -14.55 8.95
CA TYR A 619 -7.74 -15.46 7.81
C TYR A 619 -6.35 -16.07 7.67
N SER A 620 -6.29 -17.38 7.48
CA SER A 620 -5.08 -18.10 7.08
C SER A 620 -5.43 -19.08 5.96
N GLY A 621 -5.00 -18.79 4.73
CA GLY A 621 -5.50 -19.49 3.56
C GLY A 621 -4.75 -19.14 2.27
N HIS A 622 -5.28 -19.62 1.14
CA HIS A 622 -4.80 -19.15 -0.16
C HIS A 622 -5.33 -17.76 -0.48
N GLY A 623 -4.54 -16.99 -1.23
CA GLY A 623 -4.97 -15.69 -1.75
C GLY A 623 -5.50 -15.76 -3.18
N THR A 624 -5.24 -16.83 -3.94
CA THR A 624 -5.46 -16.89 -5.41
C THR A 624 -4.96 -15.63 -6.13
N GLY A 625 -3.70 -15.25 -5.88
CA GLY A 625 -3.16 -14.01 -6.43
C GLY A 625 -3.80 -12.74 -5.87
N GLY A 626 -4.58 -12.84 -4.78
CA GLY A 626 -5.28 -11.75 -4.10
C GLY A 626 -6.73 -11.52 -4.52
N SER A 627 -7.31 -12.46 -5.28
CA SER A 627 -8.62 -12.28 -5.89
C SER A 627 -9.82 -12.37 -4.93
N GLY A 628 -9.68 -13.07 -3.78
CA GLY A 628 -10.84 -13.33 -2.92
C GLY A 628 -10.57 -14.08 -1.63
N VAL A 629 -11.67 -14.47 -0.96
CA VAL A 629 -11.67 -15.22 0.31
C VAL A 629 -11.96 -16.69 0.03
N SER A 630 -11.05 -17.59 0.42
CA SER A 630 -11.26 -19.02 0.27
C SER A 630 -12.17 -19.60 1.35
N GLY A 631 -12.93 -20.62 0.97
CA GLY A 631 -13.86 -21.35 1.81
C GLY A 631 -13.96 -22.84 1.44
N HIS A 632 -14.66 -23.56 2.28
CA HIS A 632 -14.94 -24.98 2.14
C HIS A 632 -16.15 -25.15 1.18
N PRO A 633 -16.04 -25.97 0.12
CA PRO A 633 -17.05 -26.01 -0.96
C PRO A 633 -18.37 -26.70 -0.57
N ILE A 634 -18.35 -27.61 0.42
CA ILE A 634 -19.53 -28.36 0.85
C ILE A 634 -19.60 -28.39 2.37
N TRP A 635 -20.77 -28.11 2.95
CA TRP A 635 -20.97 -28.33 4.38
C TRP A 635 -20.99 -29.83 4.72
N ALA A 636 -20.04 -30.31 5.52
CA ALA A 636 -19.94 -31.70 5.94
C ALA A 636 -20.92 -32.14 7.07
N GLY A 637 -21.86 -31.26 7.47
CA GLY A 637 -22.91 -31.55 8.46
C GLY A 637 -22.58 -31.21 9.91
N ILE A 638 -23.52 -31.53 10.81
CA ILE A 638 -23.43 -31.28 12.26
C ILE A 638 -22.49 -32.34 12.88
N GLY A 639 -21.29 -31.93 13.31
CA GLY A 639 -20.34 -32.80 14.01
C GLY A 639 -18.86 -32.60 13.63
N GLN A 640 -18.58 -31.94 12.50
CA GLN A 640 -17.22 -31.48 12.17
C GLN A 640 -17.02 -30.06 12.70
N GLU A 641 -15.86 -29.75 13.28
CA GLU A 641 -15.60 -28.40 13.77
C GLU A 641 -15.50 -27.44 12.57
N THR A 642 -16.40 -26.46 12.48
CA THR A 642 -16.55 -25.59 11.30
C THR A 642 -15.56 -24.43 11.25
N TRP A 643 -14.61 -24.35 12.19
CA TRP A 643 -13.72 -23.20 12.37
C TRP A 643 -12.36 -23.34 11.69
N HIS A 644 -12.01 -24.54 11.23
CA HIS A 644 -10.75 -24.85 10.56
C HIS A 644 -10.90 -26.01 9.59
N GLY A 645 -10.09 -25.99 8.53
CA GLY A 645 -10.13 -26.97 7.47
C GLY A 645 -9.39 -28.28 7.80
N TYR A 646 -10.06 -29.42 7.65
CA TYR A 646 -9.45 -30.74 7.82
C TYR A 646 -8.75 -31.27 6.57
N ASN A 647 -7.89 -32.27 6.75
CA ASN A 647 -7.23 -32.95 5.64
C ASN A 647 -8.28 -33.65 4.74
N TYR A 648 -8.38 -33.26 3.47
CA TYR A 648 -9.29 -33.84 2.47
C TYR A 648 -10.80 -33.75 2.79
N TRP A 649 -11.26 -32.63 3.35
CA TRP A 649 -12.67 -32.29 3.56
C TRP A 649 -13.47 -33.17 4.55
N THR A 650 -12.94 -34.31 5.04
CA THR A 650 -13.73 -35.28 5.84
C THR A 650 -12.96 -36.02 6.96
N GLY A 651 -12.09 -35.37 7.75
CA GLY A 651 -11.27 -36.08 8.77
C GLY A 651 -11.20 -35.43 10.16
N ASP A 652 -10.73 -36.18 11.17
CA ASP A 652 -10.63 -35.75 12.59
C ASP A 652 -9.25 -35.17 12.99
N LEU A 653 -8.29 -35.07 12.06
CA LEU A 653 -6.90 -34.68 12.36
C LEU A 653 -6.59 -33.25 11.88
N PRO A 654 -6.09 -32.36 12.76
CA PRO A 654 -5.53 -31.07 12.37
C PRO A 654 -4.36 -31.24 11.39
N ARG A 655 -4.14 -30.24 10.52
CA ARG A 655 -3.15 -30.31 9.43
C ARG A 655 -1.71 -30.36 9.92
N LYS A 656 -0.87 -31.06 9.16
CA LYS A 656 0.60 -31.03 9.24
C LYS A 656 1.15 -30.33 7.99
N LEU A 657 2.36 -29.75 8.09
CA LEU A 657 3.08 -29.17 6.96
C LEU A 657 2.98 -30.06 5.71
N GLY A 658 2.57 -29.49 4.57
CA GLY A 658 2.47 -30.22 3.30
C GLY A 658 1.10 -30.81 2.96
N ALA A 659 0.06 -30.62 3.79
CA ALA A 659 -1.32 -30.98 3.47
C ALA A 659 -2.10 -29.74 2.98
N TRP A 660 -2.07 -29.48 1.67
CA TRP A 660 -2.64 -28.29 1.03
C TRP A 660 -4.10 -28.51 0.59
N TYR A 661 -4.94 -27.49 0.77
CA TYR A 661 -6.03 -27.29 -0.18
C TYR A 661 -5.42 -26.82 -1.48
N ASP A 662 -6.00 -27.20 -2.60
CA ASP A 662 -5.40 -26.93 -3.90
C ASP A 662 -6.41 -26.11 -4.70
N PRO A 663 -6.00 -25.14 -5.51
CA PRO A 663 -6.88 -24.57 -6.54
C PRO A 663 -7.43 -25.62 -7.52
N GLU A 664 -6.83 -26.81 -7.58
CA GLU A 664 -7.18 -27.88 -8.52
C GLU A 664 -7.87 -29.10 -7.86
N PRO A 665 -8.68 -29.87 -8.63
CA PRO A 665 -9.22 -31.15 -8.17
C PRO A 665 -8.12 -32.17 -7.81
N PRO A 666 -8.37 -33.09 -6.86
CA PRO A 666 -9.63 -33.31 -6.13
C PRO A 666 -9.76 -32.46 -4.85
N LYS A 667 -8.87 -31.49 -4.63
CA LYS A 667 -8.82 -30.67 -3.39
C LYS A 667 -9.23 -29.22 -3.61
N GLN A 668 -9.85 -28.92 -4.75
CA GLN A 668 -10.40 -27.62 -5.11
C GLN A 668 -11.27 -27.08 -3.98
N TYR A 669 -10.84 -25.97 -3.38
CA TYR A 669 -11.60 -25.22 -2.40
C TYR A 669 -12.66 -24.35 -3.09
N ASP A 670 -13.47 -23.61 -2.35
CA ASP A 670 -14.37 -22.60 -2.88
C ASP A 670 -13.74 -21.21 -2.73
N ILE A 671 -14.00 -20.27 -3.63
CA ILE A 671 -13.51 -18.91 -3.52
C ILE A 671 -14.57 -17.88 -3.87
N VAL A 672 -14.66 -16.85 -3.04
CA VAL A 672 -15.51 -15.69 -3.28
C VAL A 672 -14.64 -14.49 -3.61
N HIS A 673 -14.67 -14.07 -4.88
CA HIS A 673 -13.95 -12.91 -5.38
C HIS A 673 -14.39 -11.62 -4.68
N PHE A 674 -13.48 -10.66 -4.47
CA PHE A 674 -13.77 -9.42 -3.73
C PHE A 674 -14.88 -8.55 -4.34
N LYS A 675 -15.09 -8.61 -5.66
CA LYS A 675 -16.30 -8.08 -6.32
C LYS A 675 -17.60 -8.55 -5.65
N TRP A 676 -17.71 -9.84 -5.33
CA TRP A 676 -18.90 -10.39 -4.70
C TRP A 676 -18.93 -10.10 -3.20
N CYS A 677 -17.77 -10.07 -2.55
CA CYS A 677 -17.66 -9.57 -1.18
C CYS A 677 -18.23 -8.14 -1.05
N ASP A 678 -17.80 -7.23 -1.93
CA ASP A 678 -18.27 -5.83 -2.01
C ASP A 678 -19.81 -5.74 -2.20
N GLN A 679 -20.39 -6.66 -2.97
CA GLN A 679 -21.85 -6.69 -3.17
C GLN A 679 -22.63 -7.30 -2.01
N LEU A 680 -22.02 -8.18 -1.23
CA LEU A 680 -22.69 -8.97 -0.19
C LEU A 680 -22.46 -8.44 1.22
N TRP A 681 -21.36 -7.71 1.44
CA TRP A 681 -21.04 -7.12 2.72
C TRP A 681 -21.90 -5.91 3.01
N GLU A 682 -22.28 -5.79 4.28
CA GLU A 682 -22.92 -4.61 4.83
C GLU A 682 -21.87 -3.79 5.60
N ASN A 683 -22.26 -3.13 6.69
CA ASN A 683 -21.31 -2.54 7.63
C ASN A 683 -20.59 -3.66 8.41
N LEU A 684 -19.26 -3.65 8.40
CA LEU A 684 -18.41 -4.57 9.17
C LEU A 684 -18.12 -4.07 10.60
N HIS A 685 -18.75 -2.96 11.01
CA HIS A 685 -18.85 -2.50 12.39
C HIS A 685 -17.50 -2.37 13.14
N SER A 686 -16.53 -1.73 12.49
CA SER A 686 -15.17 -1.52 13.01
C SER A 686 -14.41 -2.81 13.33
N MET A 687 -14.67 -3.88 12.56
CA MET A 687 -13.87 -5.11 12.60
C MET A 687 -12.40 -4.81 12.29
N TYR A 688 -11.48 -5.45 13.00
CA TYR A 688 -10.08 -5.53 12.57
C TYR A 688 -9.82 -6.81 11.77
N VAL A 689 -9.15 -6.69 10.63
CA VAL A 689 -8.87 -7.81 9.72
C VAL A 689 -7.38 -8.12 9.72
N HIS A 690 -7.04 -9.37 9.99
CA HIS A 690 -5.69 -9.93 9.84
C HIS A 690 -5.75 -11.03 8.79
N PHE A 691 -5.11 -10.81 7.64
CA PHE A 691 -5.25 -11.65 6.46
C PHE A 691 -3.90 -12.24 6.03
N SER A 692 -3.69 -13.53 6.33
CA SER A 692 -2.48 -14.27 5.93
C SER A 692 -2.74 -15.12 4.69
N SER A 693 -2.31 -14.59 3.54
CA SER A 693 -2.30 -15.25 2.24
C SER A 693 -1.32 -14.55 1.30
N CYS A 694 -1.04 -15.13 0.14
CA CYS A 694 -0.22 -14.46 -0.86
C CYS A 694 -0.95 -13.25 -1.47
N THR A 695 -0.22 -12.15 -1.63
CA THR A 695 -0.51 -10.94 -2.43
C THR A 695 -1.81 -10.19 -2.15
N THR A 696 -2.64 -10.67 -1.23
CA THR A 696 -4.00 -10.16 -1.04
C THR A 696 -4.02 -8.73 -0.50
N ALA A 697 -2.98 -8.31 0.23
CA ALA A 697 -2.85 -6.93 0.69
C ALA A 697 -2.33 -5.96 -0.39
N TRP A 698 -1.85 -6.47 -1.52
CA TRP A 698 -1.49 -5.67 -2.70
C TRP A 698 -2.73 -5.21 -3.48
N HIS A 699 -3.76 -6.06 -3.54
CA HIS A 699 -4.87 -5.89 -4.47
C HIS A 699 -6.12 -5.32 -3.78
N PHE A 700 -7.30 -5.82 -4.15
CA PHE A 700 -8.61 -5.26 -3.77
C PHE A 700 -8.97 -5.35 -2.29
N ALA A 701 -8.39 -6.31 -1.56
CA ALA A 701 -8.91 -6.65 -0.23
C ALA A 701 -8.93 -5.46 0.73
N PRO A 702 -7.82 -4.72 0.93
CA PRO A 702 -7.81 -3.60 1.87
C PRO A 702 -8.85 -2.54 1.50
N ASP A 703 -8.95 -2.20 0.22
CA ASP A 703 -9.88 -1.21 -0.31
C ASP A 703 -11.35 -1.60 -0.05
N VAL A 704 -11.71 -2.85 -0.36
CA VAL A 704 -13.08 -3.36 -0.16
C VAL A 704 -13.40 -3.45 1.34
N TYR A 705 -12.52 -4.03 2.16
CA TYR A 705 -12.76 -4.13 3.60
C TYR A 705 -12.93 -2.74 4.24
N MET A 706 -12.05 -1.78 3.92
CA MET A 706 -12.11 -0.42 4.46
C MET A 706 -13.41 0.28 4.10
N SER A 707 -13.85 0.12 2.85
CA SER A 707 -15.10 0.71 2.34
C SER A 707 -16.32 0.17 3.09
N HIS A 708 -16.23 -1.07 3.57
CA HIS A 708 -17.32 -1.77 4.23
C HIS A 708 -17.39 -1.64 5.74
N GLY A 709 -16.43 -1.04 6.44
CA GLY A 709 -16.61 -0.95 7.90
C GLY A 709 -15.41 -1.22 8.77
N VAL A 710 -14.32 -1.78 8.22
CA VAL A 710 -13.20 -2.20 9.07
C VAL A 710 -12.46 -1.00 9.64
N VAL A 711 -11.81 -1.21 10.79
CA VAL A 711 -10.95 -0.22 11.46
C VAL A 711 -9.47 -0.37 11.06
N GLY A 712 -9.08 -1.54 10.55
CA GLY A 712 -7.73 -1.81 10.10
C GLY A 712 -7.63 -3.15 9.38
N TYR A 713 -6.63 -3.26 8.50
CA TYR A 713 -6.32 -4.44 7.72
C TYR A 713 -4.81 -4.70 7.72
N TYR A 714 -4.39 -5.88 8.17
CA TYR A 714 -3.02 -6.37 8.04
C TYR A 714 -2.96 -7.52 7.05
N GLY A 715 -1.93 -7.57 6.20
CA GLY A 715 -1.68 -8.73 5.35
C GLY A 715 -0.39 -8.69 4.55
N ASN A 716 -0.21 -9.69 3.68
CA ASN A 716 0.99 -9.84 2.86
C ASN A 716 0.76 -9.25 1.45
N CYS A 717 1.71 -8.44 1.00
CA CYS A 717 1.80 -7.95 -0.38
C CYS A 717 2.52 -8.94 -1.31
N GLY A 718 3.40 -9.78 -0.77
CA GLY A 718 4.05 -10.86 -1.50
C GLY A 718 3.58 -12.25 -1.04
N SER A 719 4.44 -13.26 -1.14
CA SER A 719 4.09 -14.65 -0.84
C SER A 719 4.04 -14.93 0.66
N GLY A 720 2.91 -15.47 1.13
CA GLY A 720 2.78 -16.00 2.47
C GLY A 720 3.28 -17.44 2.56
N ILE A 721 4.25 -17.70 3.43
CA ILE A 721 4.86 -19.02 3.61
C ILE A 721 4.28 -19.72 4.84
N GLN A 722 3.57 -20.82 4.60
CA GLN A 722 2.99 -21.65 5.65
C GLN A 722 4.06 -22.10 6.66
N GLY A 723 3.68 -22.11 7.93
CA GLY A 723 4.56 -22.36 9.06
C GLY A 723 5.24 -21.09 9.53
N TRP A 724 5.78 -20.27 8.62
CA TRP A 724 6.57 -19.09 8.99
C TRP A 724 5.70 -17.87 9.24
N ASN A 725 4.82 -17.50 8.30
CA ASN A 725 3.84 -16.46 8.54
C ASN A 725 2.92 -16.85 9.70
N ASP A 726 2.51 -18.13 9.79
CA ASP A 726 1.76 -18.64 10.93
C ASP A 726 2.48 -18.42 12.28
N ALA A 727 3.81 -18.59 12.32
CA ALA A 727 4.62 -18.41 13.52
C ALA A 727 4.81 -16.94 13.90
N TRP A 728 4.76 -16.03 12.93
CA TRP A 728 4.80 -14.60 13.19
C TRP A 728 3.43 -14.06 13.55
N ASP A 729 2.40 -14.41 12.78
CA ASP A 729 1.01 -14.06 13.02
C ASP A 729 0.60 -14.38 14.46
N GLN A 730 0.93 -15.56 14.99
CA GLN A 730 0.61 -15.89 16.38
C GLN A 730 1.26 -14.93 17.40
N GLU A 731 2.44 -14.37 17.12
CA GLU A 731 3.07 -13.38 18.00
C GLU A 731 2.39 -12.01 17.86
N ILE A 732 1.97 -11.62 16.64
CA ILE A 732 1.13 -10.44 16.41
C ILE A 732 -0.19 -10.58 17.18
N LEU A 733 -0.89 -11.70 17.01
CA LEU A 733 -2.16 -11.99 17.67
C LEU A 733 -2.02 -11.99 19.21
N LYS A 734 -0.95 -12.57 19.72
CA LYS A 734 -0.65 -12.54 21.15
C LYS A 734 -0.44 -11.11 21.66
N ARG A 735 0.32 -10.29 20.95
CA ARG A 735 0.61 -8.91 21.35
C ARG A 735 -0.64 -8.04 21.30
N ALA A 736 -1.35 -8.04 20.19
CA ALA A 736 -2.55 -7.23 20.00
C ALA A 736 -3.71 -7.68 20.91
N TYR A 737 -4.06 -8.96 20.93
CA TYR A 737 -5.28 -9.43 21.59
C TYR A 737 -5.10 -9.87 23.03
N TYR A 738 -3.92 -10.41 23.36
CA TYR A 738 -3.65 -10.97 24.69
C TYR A 738 -2.86 -10.00 25.60
N LYS A 739 -1.93 -9.22 25.04
CA LYS A 739 -1.19 -8.22 25.83
C LYS A 739 -1.78 -6.82 25.75
N GLY A 740 -2.60 -6.53 24.74
CA GLY A 740 -3.17 -5.20 24.52
C GLY A 740 -2.14 -4.18 24.03
N GLU A 741 -1.11 -4.64 23.30
CA GLU A 741 -0.17 -3.76 22.62
C GLU A 741 -0.84 -3.14 21.37
N SER A 742 -0.35 -1.99 20.92
CA SER A 742 -0.79 -1.38 19.66
C SER A 742 -0.50 -2.32 18.48
N LEU A 743 -1.27 -2.21 17.40
CA LEU A 743 -1.05 -3.03 16.21
C LEU A 743 0.32 -2.78 15.58
N GLY A 744 0.77 -1.53 15.55
CA GLY A 744 2.10 -1.17 15.08
C GLY A 744 3.21 -1.85 15.87
N ASP A 745 3.11 -1.93 17.20
CA ASP A 745 4.08 -2.67 18.02
C ASP A 745 3.98 -4.17 17.85
N ALA A 746 2.75 -4.70 17.76
CA ALA A 746 2.51 -6.12 17.54
C ALA A 746 3.19 -6.64 16.27
N ILE A 747 3.18 -5.84 15.20
CA ILE A 747 3.78 -6.15 13.90
C ILE A 747 5.31 -5.99 13.93
N SER A 748 5.80 -4.86 14.46
CA SER A 748 7.19 -4.42 14.25
C SER A 748 8.21 -5.00 15.23
N LEU A 749 7.84 -5.23 16.51
CA LEU A 749 8.80 -5.56 17.58
C LEU A 749 9.62 -6.82 17.36
N ASP A 750 9.03 -7.82 16.71
CA ASP A 750 9.68 -9.10 16.43
C ASP A 750 9.99 -9.30 14.94
N LEU A 751 9.69 -8.30 14.08
CA LEU A 751 9.88 -8.39 12.63
C LEU A 751 11.29 -8.90 12.28
N TRP A 752 12.32 -8.32 12.88
CA TRP A 752 13.72 -8.65 12.62
C TRP A 752 14.08 -10.13 12.84
N LYS A 753 13.29 -10.87 13.62
CA LYS A 753 13.46 -12.31 13.86
C LYS A 753 12.91 -13.17 12.72
N PHE A 754 11.91 -12.66 12.01
CA PHE A 754 11.17 -13.36 10.96
C PHE A 754 11.55 -12.88 9.55
N ASP A 755 11.94 -11.61 9.41
CA ASP A 755 12.23 -10.95 8.14
C ASP A 755 13.30 -9.84 8.30
N ARG A 756 13.61 -9.13 7.20
CA ARG A 756 14.52 -7.98 7.16
C ARG A 756 13.92 -6.77 7.88
N ASP A 757 14.73 -6.18 8.75
CA ASP A 757 14.50 -4.90 9.39
C ASP A 757 15.42 -3.86 8.75
N TYR A 758 14.84 -3.03 7.88
CA TYR A 758 15.55 -1.98 7.16
C TYR A 758 15.78 -0.73 8.01
N THR A 759 15.13 -0.63 9.17
CA THR A 759 15.22 0.53 10.06
C THR A 759 16.52 0.51 10.87
N THR A 760 17.04 -0.70 11.18
CA THR A 760 18.30 -0.88 11.90
C THR A 760 19.48 -1.27 10.99
N LEU A 761 19.20 -1.88 9.84
CA LEU A 761 20.19 -2.49 8.94
C LEU A 761 21.11 -3.50 9.65
N ASP A 762 20.64 -4.11 10.76
CA ASP A 762 21.44 -5.11 11.51
C ASP A 762 21.70 -6.34 10.62
N PRO A 763 22.97 -6.74 10.40
CA PRO A 763 23.31 -7.89 9.57
C PRO A 763 22.61 -9.20 9.94
N THR A 764 22.26 -9.40 11.21
CA THR A 764 21.53 -10.58 11.70
C THR A 764 20.11 -10.62 11.14
N SER A 765 19.47 -9.46 11.00
CA SER A 765 18.17 -9.35 10.35
C SER A 765 18.32 -9.30 8.83
N ILE A 766 19.24 -8.52 8.27
CA ILE A 766 19.36 -8.35 6.80
C ILE A 766 19.78 -9.65 6.09
N TYR A 767 20.76 -10.38 6.65
CA TYR A 767 21.32 -11.60 6.06
C TYR A 767 20.93 -12.87 6.84
N GLY A 768 20.00 -12.74 7.78
CA GLY A 768 19.47 -13.86 8.56
C GLY A 768 18.80 -14.89 7.66
N GLY A 769 18.95 -16.17 8.01
CA GLY A 769 18.44 -17.27 7.17
C GLY A 769 16.92 -17.25 6.97
N ARG A 770 16.13 -16.55 7.80
CA ARG A 770 14.69 -16.36 7.54
C ARG A 770 14.42 -15.23 6.60
N SER A 771 15.12 -14.12 6.75
CA SER A 771 15.02 -12.96 5.88
C SER A 771 15.31 -13.26 4.42
N LEU A 772 16.17 -14.25 4.15
CA LEU A 772 16.49 -14.69 2.79
C LEU A 772 15.39 -15.53 2.14
N VAL A 773 14.42 -16.01 2.90
CA VAL A 773 13.34 -16.85 2.37
C VAL A 773 11.97 -16.24 2.59
N MET A 774 11.81 -15.30 3.53
CA MET A 774 10.58 -14.54 3.69
C MET A 774 10.35 -13.62 2.48
N GLN A 775 9.13 -13.67 1.94
CA GLN A 775 8.71 -13.00 0.71
C GLN A 775 7.41 -12.20 0.89
N SER A 776 6.97 -12.00 2.13
CA SER A 776 5.59 -11.59 2.39
C SER A 776 5.32 -10.10 2.20
N GLU A 777 6.35 -9.25 2.26
CA GLU A 777 6.21 -7.78 2.19
C GLU A 777 5.01 -7.29 3.00
N VAL A 778 5.01 -7.53 4.32
CA VAL A 778 3.80 -7.30 5.13
C VAL A 778 3.48 -5.82 5.24
N VAL A 779 2.20 -5.51 5.25
CA VAL A 779 1.67 -4.15 5.31
C VAL A 779 0.53 -4.05 6.29
N TYR A 780 0.32 -2.85 6.83
CA TYR A 780 -0.80 -2.54 7.71
C TYR A 780 -1.54 -1.30 7.23
N TYR A 781 -2.75 -1.48 6.75
CA TYR A 781 -3.64 -0.37 6.44
C TYR A 781 -4.46 -0.02 7.68
N GLY A 782 -4.21 1.15 8.25
CA GLY A 782 -4.79 1.60 9.51
C GLY A 782 -3.83 2.46 10.32
N ASP A 783 -4.26 2.86 11.51
CA ASP A 783 -3.45 3.65 12.44
C ASP A 783 -2.52 2.75 13.27
N PRO A 784 -1.18 2.87 13.17
CA PRO A 784 -0.25 1.99 13.90
C PRO A 784 -0.40 2.07 15.43
N ALA A 785 -0.98 3.15 15.98
CA ALA A 785 -1.25 3.28 17.41
C ALA A 785 -2.55 2.58 17.86
N LEU A 786 -3.35 2.02 16.93
CA LEU A 786 -4.62 1.39 17.26
C LEU A 786 -4.45 0.21 18.23
N ILE A 787 -5.19 0.27 19.34
CA ILE A 787 -5.33 -0.81 20.32
C ILE A 787 -6.72 -1.43 20.14
N LEU A 788 -6.77 -2.75 20.02
CA LEU A 788 -8.02 -3.48 19.80
C LEU A 788 -8.86 -3.59 21.07
N TYR A 789 -10.18 -3.51 20.90
CA TYR A 789 -11.14 -3.60 22.00
C TYR A 789 -10.99 -4.91 22.80
N SER A 790 -11.17 -4.81 24.12
CA SER A 790 -11.11 -5.94 25.04
C SER A 790 -12.25 -5.87 26.06
N PRO A 791 -13.19 -6.84 26.06
CA PRO A 791 -14.40 -6.77 26.89
C PRO A 791 -14.16 -6.63 28.40
N TRP A 792 -13.08 -7.20 28.94
CA TRP A 792 -12.77 -7.10 30.37
C TRP A 792 -12.03 -5.83 30.76
N HIS A 793 -11.43 -5.11 29.80
CA HIS A 793 -10.53 -3.99 30.08
C HIS A 793 -11.07 -2.65 29.62
N TRP A 794 -11.97 -2.63 28.65
CA TRP A 794 -12.55 -1.40 28.11
C TRP A 794 -13.90 -1.11 28.76
N THR A 795 -14.13 0.18 29.05
CA THR A 795 -15.42 0.68 29.53
C THR A 795 -15.95 1.66 28.49
N GLU A 796 -17.25 1.60 28.23
CA GLU A 796 -17.91 2.51 27.29
C GLU A 796 -17.69 3.96 27.72
N PRO A 797 -17.07 4.80 26.89
CA PRO A 797 -16.82 6.19 27.23
C PRO A 797 -18.13 6.97 27.23
N ILE A 798 -18.27 7.95 28.13
CA ILE A 798 -19.42 8.85 28.12
C ILE A 798 -19.13 10.00 27.15
N PRO A 799 -20.00 10.24 26.14
CA PRO A 799 -19.81 11.35 25.20
C PRO A 799 -19.95 12.68 25.94
N VAL A 800 -19.01 13.58 25.67
CA VAL A 800 -19.05 14.96 26.19
C VAL A 800 -19.94 15.84 25.30
N GLU A 801 -20.61 16.83 25.89
CA GLU A 801 -21.30 17.85 25.09
C GLU A 801 -20.27 18.71 24.37
N SER A 802 -20.48 18.91 23.07
CA SER A 802 -19.74 19.93 22.32
C SER A 802 -20.28 21.31 22.70
N HIS A 803 -19.42 22.32 22.67
CA HIS A 803 -19.83 23.72 22.79
C HIS A 803 -20.49 24.27 21.49
N LEU A 804 -20.53 23.47 20.42
CA LEU A 804 -21.13 23.77 19.11
C LEU A 804 -22.63 23.48 19.02
#